data_AF-A0A967G8Z3-F1
#
_entry.id   AF-A0A967G8Z3-F1
#
_cell.length_a   1.000
_cell.length_b   1.000
_cell.length_c   1.000
_cell.angle_alpha   90.00
_cell.angle_beta   90.00
_cell.angle_gamma   90.00
#
_symmetry.space_group_name_H-M   'P 1'
#
loop_
_entity.id
_entity.type
_entity.pdbx_description
1 polymer ?
#
loop_
_entity_poly.entity_id
_entity_poly.type
_entity_poly.pdbx_seq_one_letter_code
_entity_poly.pdbx_strand_id
1 'polypeptide(L)'
;MFNSKSLLVISAIFICCLPAWAQGPGDTERLTSASAGKVFYEIAYEIANSPEITSAEAEQAITFLTAAMNLDNSAKHVIPVLIKLTSQYSSQDNSNLVYQLLTTYVDKSAEADLEPARVAVRYLLNQLNSREERENLLKKMLRDMGGKNAFLDSELATSLGMLIAETPDSNSAQQYLTQAILNNKYNRQAFAKLAELMSGQISPAMYLEHLRLLLDQNPVDLEVALGFAQYAEQLQLYETAAGAYEYCDKLFGFLYPSQPLPASIYLPWSISCYNTERNQHKCLQIAERLRQDDRFDLLLEAIAGKAALKTGNPDLAQRILEAAEKNAHFELANIKLNHDTKAIKYEQLAWFYCFASPDPNKAVDWANKAYSLSPKSSTAAALLAYSLVINGETDWAKLLTSNYKLNQIAELTQAQIQLVGGEKDTAIQTLKSAITKDPGSLAAERAKEILTQQNGYYIPPVDPGTTLAALKNSFGQTVVPTFMRPENIISFQLNLRGSKFSYGSELGGTVAIRNNSSRPLVVSDDGLFKGYIRIDANIKGDLEKQIHSLVTMKIAPGEPIKGGRSIVIPVRLLTGELRQTLLTYPQASLDIEFTVHLDPVMIADGKVTNRLSSMRPATVLAKRPGIELTKKLLQNRLESFSTGRQGQKISTAQLFTGLLKEQQSIAGSDPLYKMTSAEWMPALLESALIHNLTRDDDWAAKVHTMAGMLSLPLDYELTSAVGDNLSEKHWPARMMALYLLAKYQKSDFSKVLDWTAKYDSNKLVREMALTLGAALPEKTAAEPVE
;
A
#
# COMPACT_ATOMS: atom_id res chain seq x y z
N MET A 1 -15.64 107.00 -2.92
CA MET A 1 -15.63 107.67 -4.24
C MET A 1 -15.86 106.59 -5.29
N PHE A 2 -17.00 106.66 -5.99
CA PHE A 2 -17.35 106.10 -7.31
C PHE A 2 -16.91 104.66 -7.66
N ASN A 3 -17.74 103.74 -8.19
CA ASN A 3 -19.14 103.74 -8.61
C ASN A 3 -19.50 102.29 -9.00
N SER A 4 -20.75 101.85 -8.72
CA SER A 4 -21.67 101.08 -9.62
C SER A 4 -21.17 99.76 -10.26
N LYS A 5 -21.87 98.60 -10.32
CA LYS A 5 -23.28 98.16 -10.24
C LYS A 5 -23.27 96.61 -10.22
N SER A 6 -24.24 96.01 -9.50
CA SER A 6 -25.17 94.92 -9.89
C SER A 6 -24.74 93.87 -10.95
N LEU A 7 -25.01 92.56 -10.90
CA LEU A 7 -26.18 91.80 -10.44
C LEU A 7 -25.88 90.27 -10.51
N LEU A 8 -26.47 89.50 -9.58
CA LEU A 8 -26.90 88.08 -9.57
C LEU A 8 -26.19 86.93 -10.35
N VAL A 9 -25.75 85.94 -9.54
CA VAL A 9 -26.00 84.47 -9.54
C VAL A 9 -25.84 83.64 -10.84
N ILE A 10 -24.97 82.61 -10.76
CA ILE A 10 -25.25 81.17 -11.06
C ILE A 10 -24.08 80.31 -10.52
N SER A 11 -24.42 79.18 -9.89
CA SER A 11 -23.52 78.14 -9.36
C SER A 11 -22.88 77.28 -10.46
N ALA A 12 -21.60 76.88 -10.29
CA ALA A 12 -21.06 75.57 -10.67
C ALA A 12 -19.60 75.34 -10.18
N ILE A 13 -19.43 74.31 -9.32
CA ILE A 13 -18.43 73.22 -9.31
C ILE A 13 -17.03 73.45 -9.94
N PHE A 14 -15.94 73.25 -9.17
CA PHE A 14 -14.86 72.25 -9.39
C PHE A 14 -13.70 72.37 -8.36
N ILE A 15 -13.41 71.24 -7.70
CA ILE A 15 -12.10 70.62 -7.38
C ILE A 15 -10.94 71.47 -6.83
N CYS A 16 -10.41 71.06 -5.66
CA CYS A 16 -8.98 70.80 -5.46
C CYS A 16 -8.69 69.93 -4.23
N CYS A 17 -7.67 69.10 -4.39
CA CYS A 17 -7.27 67.92 -3.61
C CYS A 17 -6.33 68.21 -2.42
N LEU A 18 -6.03 67.10 -1.70
CA LEU A 18 -4.85 66.79 -0.86
C LEU A 18 -5.11 66.82 0.67
N PRO A 19 -4.32 66.08 1.49
CA PRO A 19 -4.50 64.65 1.74
C PRO A 19 -4.45 64.32 3.25
N ALA A 20 -4.98 63.19 3.69
CA ALA A 20 -4.70 62.66 5.02
C ALA A 20 -4.06 61.27 4.87
N TRP A 21 -2.74 61.24 5.01
CA TRP A 21 -1.94 60.03 5.15
C TRP A 21 -2.03 59.47 6.57
N ALA A 22 -1.71 58.18 6.67
CA ALA A 22 -1.16 57.48 7.83
C ALA A 22 -2.15 57.06 8.95
N GLN A 23 -2.83 55.94 8.71
CA GLN A 23 -2.82 54.86 9.70
C GLN A 23 -1.79 53.83 9.21
N GLY A 24 -0.79 53.51 10.04
CA GLY A 24 0.21 52.48 9.73
C GLY A 24 -0.43 51.10 9.55
N PRO A 25 0.36 50.05 9.23
CA PRO A 25 -0.12 48.68 9.19
C PRO A 25 -0.43 48.24 10.63
N GLY A 26 -1.58 48.66 11.14
CA GLY A 26 -2.16 48.10 12.35
C GLY A 26 -2.37 46.61 12.09
N ASP A 27 -1.92 45.79 13.03
CA ASP A 27 -2.17 44.36 13.09
C ASP A 27 -3.56 44.05 12.56
N THR A 28 -3.62 43.49 11.35
CA THR A 28 -4.87 43.05 10.76
C THR A 28 -5.42 41.98 11.69
N GLU A 29 -6.48 42.30 12.43
CA GLU A 29 -7.18 41.34 13.29
C GLU A 29 -7.32 40.03 12.51
N ARG A 30 -6.71 38.96 13.05
CA ARG A 30 -6.66 37.67 12.39
C ARG A 30 -8.08 37.13 12.28
N LEU A 31 -8.68 37.30 11.12
CA LEU A 31 -10.04 36.85 10.82
C LEU A 31 -10.10 35.32 10.94
N THR A 32 -11.05 34.80 11.73
CA THR A 32 -11.24 33.36 11.91
C THR A 32 -12.69 32.95 11.64
N SER A 33 -12.88 31.84 10.95
CA SER A 33 -14.19 31.23 10.69
C SER A 33 -14.03 29.80 10.21
N ALA A 34 -14.36 28.84 11.07
CA ALA A 34 -14.29 27.42 10.72
C ALA A 34 -15.27 27.04 9.59
N SER A 35 -16.42 27.71 9.49
CA SER A 35 -17.41 27.45 8.43
C SER A 35 -16.90 27.91 7.06
N ALA A 36 -16.37 29.14 6.96
CA ALA A 36 -15.78 29.65 5.72
C ALA A 36 -14.50 28.88 5.35
N GLY A 37 -13.65 28.57 6.33
CA GLY A 37 -12.46 27.74 6.13
C GLY A 37 -12.82 26.35 5.57
N LYS A 38 -13.89 25.74 6.09
CA LYS A 38 -14.42 24.49 5.56
C LYS A 38 -14.84 24.63 4.10
N VAL A 39 -15.58 25.68 3.71
CA VAL A 39 -15.99 25.91 2.30
C VAL A 39 -14.79 25.96 1.37
N PHE A 40 -13.75 26.71 1.74
CA PHE A 40 -12.52 26.78 0.95
C PHE A 40 -11.83 25.42 0.84
N TYR A 41 -11.78 24.66 1.94
CA TYR A 41 -11.31 23.27 1.88
C TYR A 41 -12.17 22.40 0.93
N GLU A 42 -13.51 22.52 0.95
CA GLU A 42 -14.36 21.75 0.04
C GLU A 42 -14.08 22.09 -1.43
N ILE A 43 -14.01 23.38 -1.76
CA ILE A 43 -13.71 23.83 -3.13
C ILE A 43 -12.35 23.31 -3.56
N ALA A 44 -11.32 23.46 -2.73
CA ALA A 44 -9.99 22.95 -3.03
C ALA A 44 -9.98 21.42 -3.20
N TYR A 45 -10.71 20.69 -2.34
CA TYR A 45 -10.79 19.24 -2.42
C TYR A 45 -11.45 18.76 -3.71
N GLU A 46 -12.50 19.45 -4.17
CA GLU A 46 -13.15 19.17 -5.45
C GLU A 46 -12.18 19.38 -6.63
N ILE A 47 -11.44 20.49 -6.61
CA ILE A 47 -10.42 20.77 -7.63
C ILE A 47 -9.32 19.71 -7.59
N ALA A 48 -8.82 19.36 -6.39
CA ALA A 48 -7.72 18.43 -6.19
C ALA A 48 -7.99 16.99 -6.63
N ASN A 49 -9.27 16.62 -6.76
CA ASN A 49 -9.70 15.27 -7.14
C ASN A 49 -10.43 15.28 -8.50
N SER A 50 -10.29 16.33 -9.30
CA SER A 50 -10.75 16.31 -10.67
C SER A 50 -9.90 15.33 -11.50
N PRO A 51 -10.47 14.64 -12.51
CA PRO A 51 -9.74 13.63 -13.30
C PRO A 51 -8.52 14.20 -14.05
N GLU A 52 -8.58 15.46 -14.44
CA GLU A 52 -7.59 16.14 -15.29
C GLU A 52 -7.24 17.52 -14.70
N ILE A 53 -6.68 17.54 -13.49
CA ILE A 53 -6.27 18.80 -12.85
C ILE A 53 -5.12 19.48 -13.62
N THR A 54 -5.32 20.76 -13.98
CA THR A 54 -4.27 21.60 -14.57
C THR A 54 -3.36 22.22 -13.50
N SER A 55 -2.17 22.68 -13.88
CA SER A 55 -1.27 23.40 -12.95
C SER A 55 -1.95 24.63 -12.34
N ALA A 56 -2.67 25.43 -13.14
CA ALA A 56 -3.40 26.60 -12.64
C ALA A 56 -4.49 26.22 -11.63
N GLU A 57 -5.25 25.15 -11.87
CA GLU A 57 -6.24 24.64 -10.93
C GLU A 57 -5.60 24.10 -9.64
N ALA A 58 -4.44 23.45 -9.74
CA ALA A 58 -3.68 23.04 -8.55
C ALA A 58 -3.27 24.24 -7.70
N GLU A 59 -2.78 25.32 -8.30
CA GLU A 59 -2.43 26.56 -7.58
C GLU A 59 -3.67 27.24 -6.96
N GLN A 60 -4.83 27.22 -7.64
CA GLN A 60 -6.10 27.68 -7.07
C GLN A 60 -6.47 26.86 -5.82
N ALA A 61 -6.37 25.53 -5.91
CA ALA A 61 -6.64 24.64 -4.79
C ALA A 61 -5.65 24.87 -3.62
N ILE A 62 -4.35 25.03 -3.91
CA ILE A 62 -3.32 25.39 -2.91
C ILE A 62 -3.67 26.70 -2.20
N THR A 63 -4.08 27.72 -2.96
CA THR A 63 -4.47 29.04 -2.40
C THR A 63 -5.70 28.90 -1.48
N PHE A 64 -6.71 28.13 -1.90
CA PHE A 64 -7.88 27.85 -1.06
C PHE A 64 -7.55 27.05 0.20
N LEU A 65 -6.65 26.05 0.13
CA LEU A 65 -6.23 25.29 1.32
C LEU A 65 -5.44 26.17 2.31
N THR A 66 -4.59 27.06 1.79
CA THR A 66 -3.87 28.04 2.60
C THR A 66 -4.85 29.03 3.27
N ALA A 67 -5.84 29.50 2.51
CA ALA A 67 -6.93 30.31 3.04
C ALA A 67 -7.75 29.58 4.12
N ALA A 68 -8.03 28.30 3.92
CA ALA A 68 -8.72 27.46 4.90
C ALA A 68 -7.93 27.34 6.22
N MET A 69 -6.62 27.09 6.14
CA MET A 69 -5.75 27.04 7.33
C MET A 69 -5.66 28.39 8.05
N ASN A 70 -5.65 29.51 7.31
CA ASN A 70 -5.62 30.84 7.91
C ASN A 70 -6.92 31.17 8.67
N LEU A 71 -8.07 30.71 8.17
CA LEU A 71 -9.38 30.88 8.80
C LEU A 71 -9.63 29.90 9.95
N ASP A 72 -9.02 28.72 9.90
CA ASP A 72 -9.11 27.69 10.94
C ASP A 72 -7.76 26.98 11.15
N ASN A 73 -6.98 27.48 12.11
CA ASN A 73 -5.68 26.90 12.48
C ASN A 73 -5.81 25.46 13.04
N SER A 74 -7.01 25.01 13.41
CA SER A 74 -7.27 23.67 13.92
C SER A 74 -7.53 22.64 12.82
N ALA A 75 -7.69 23.08 11.56
CA ALA A 75 -8.01 22.26 10.39
C ALA A 75 -6.84 21.39 9.90
N LYS A 76 -6.32 20.50 10.76
CA LYS A 76 -5.19 19.61 10.44
C LYS A 76 -5.44 18.69 9.24
N HIS A 77 -6.71 18.39 8.94
CA HIS A 77 -7.13 17.57 7.80
C HIS A 77 -6.81 18.21 6.43
N VAL A 78 -6.47 19.49 6.40
CA VAL A 78 -6.03 20.22 5.19
C VAL A 78 -4.62 19.82 4.76
N ILE A 79 -3.74 19.53 5.73
CA ILE A 79 -2.30 19.33 5.50
C ILE A 79 -1.99 18.21 4.48
N PRO A 80 -2.60 17.01 4.56
CA PRO A 80 -2.33 15.94 3.59
C PRO A 80 -2.64 16.32 2.14
N VAL A 81 -3.75 17.03 1.91
CA VAL A 81 -4.16 17.47 0.57
C VAL A 81 -3.21 18.53 0.05
N LEU A 82 -2.81 19.46 0.92
CA LEU A 82 -1.87 20.52 0.58
C LEU A 82 -0.48 19.96 0.21
N ILE A 83 0.03 18.99 0.97
CA ILE A 83 1.26 18.27 0.64
C ILE A 83 1.14 17.62 -0.74
N LYS A 84 0.05 16.89 -0.99
CA LYS A 84 -0.16 16.21 -2.29
C LYS A 84 -0.10 17.20 -3.45
N LEU A 85 -0.85 18.29 -3.38
CA LEU A 85 -0.93 19.28 -4.47
C LEU A 85 0.40 19.98 -4.73
N THR A 86 1.02 20.50 -3.66
CA THR A 86 2.31 21.22 -3.74
C THR A 86 3.44 20.32 -4.23
N SER A 87 3.36 19.01 -3.99
CA SER A 87 4.38 18.03 -4.38
C SER A 87 4.20 17.46 -5.78
N GLN A 88 2.97 17.42 -6.32
CA GLN A 88 2.66 16.70 -7.56
C GLN A 88 2.32 17.60 -8.75
N TYR A 89 1.69 18.76 -8.50
CA TYR A 89 1.05 19.54 -9.58
C TYR A 89 1.50 21.00 -9.63
N SER A 90 2.16 21.50 -8.58
CA SER A 90 2.68 22.86 -8.54
C SER A 90 3.77 23.09 -9.59
N SER A 91 3.72 24.25 -10.24
CA SER A 91 4.81 24.73 -11.12
C SER A 91 5.89 25.50 -10.37
N GLN A 92 5.59 25.90 -9.12
CA GLN A 92 6.50 26.63 -8.24
C GLN A 92 7.31 25.67 -7.36
N ASP A 93 8.53 26.10 -6.99
CA ASP A 93 9.31 25.43 -5.95
C ASP A 93 8.69 25.69 -4.57
N ASN A 94 8.05 24.65 -4.03
CA ASN A 94 7.41 24.66 -2.73
C ASN A 94 8.22 23.93 -1.66
N SER A 95 9.53 23.69 -1.87
CA SER A 95 10.37 22.89 -0.98
C SER A 95 10.30 23.33 0.49
N ASN A 96 10.36 24.65 0.75
CA ASN A 96 10.26 25.18 2.10
C ASN A 96 8.88 24.93 2.74
N LEU A 97 7.81 25.15 1.97
CA LEU A 97 6.44 24.94 2.42
C LEU A 97 6.19 23.45 2.69
N VAL A 98 6.57 22.56 1.75
CA VAL A 98 6.42 21.11 1.90
C VAL A 98 7.20 20.60 3.11
N TYR A 99 8.41 21.09 3.36
CA TYR A 99 9.19 20.72 4.54
C TYR A 99 8.50 21.12 5.85
N GLN A 100 7.93 22.34 5.92
CA GLN A 100 7.17 22.82 7.08
C GLN A 100 5.88 22.01 7.30
N LEU A 101 5.15 21.71 6.22
CA LEU A 101 3.94 20.90 6.26
C LEU A 101 4.24 19.48 6.73
N LEU A 102 5.31 18.86 6.21
CA LEU A 102 5.78 17.54 6.62
C LEU A 102 6.12 17.50 8.11
N THR A 103 6.91 18.48 8.58
CA THR A 103 7.28 18.58 10.01
C THR A 103 6.03 18.67 10.88
N THR A 104 5.08 19.54 10.52
CA THR A 104 3.82 19.72 11.25
C THR A 104 2.94 18.47 11.23
N TYR A 105 2.93 17.75 10.11
CA TYR A 105 2.15 16.54 9.93
C TYR A 105 2.64 15.41 10.85
N VAL A 106 3.96 15.19 10.88
CA VAL A 106 4.60 14.13 11.66
C VAL A 106 4.56 14.43 13.16
N ASP A 107 4.77 15.69 13.56
CA ASP A 107 4.76 16.12 14.98
C ASP A 107 3.47 15.81 15.73
N LYS A 108 2.34 15.81 15.01
CA LYS A 108 1.01 15.80 15.63
C LYS A 108 0.35 14.42 15.59
N SER A 109 0.99 13.40 15.02
CA SER A 109 0.34 12.13 14.74
C SER A 109 1.32 10.95 14.76
N ALA A 110 1.55 10.38 15.95
CA ALA A 110 2.31 9.14 16.09
C ALA A 110 1.67 7.95 15.33
N GLU A 111 0.34 8.00 15.10
CA GLU A 111 -0.47 7.01 14.36
C GLU A 111 -0.83 7.47 12.93
N ALA A 112 -0.09 8.44 12.35
CA ALA A 112 -0.43 9.01 11.03
C ALA A 112 -0.38 7.97 9.91
N ASP A 113 -1.22 8.20 8.89
CA ASP A 113 -1.01 7.66 7.57
C ASP A 113 0.31 8.24 7.00
N LEU A 114 1.25 7.39 6.61
CA LEU A 114 2.56 7.78 6.11
C LEU A 114 2.54 8.14 4.63
N GLU A 115 1.45 7.91 3.90
CA GLU A 115 1.42 8.21 2.46
C GLU A 115 1.67 9.70 2.15
N PRO A 116 1.06 10.68 2.86
CA PRO A 116 1.41 12.09 2.68
C PRO A 116 2.88 12.39 2.99
N ALA A 117 3.45 11.75 4.02
CA ALA A 117 4.85 11.94 4.39
C ALA A 117 5.80 11.43 3.29
N ARG A 118 5.52 10.24 2.72
CA ARG A 118 6.26 9.67 1.60
C ARG A 118 6.22 10.56 0.36
N VAL A 119 5.05 11.13 0.04
CA VAL A 119 4.91 12.08 -1.07
C VAL A 119 5.79 13.31 -0.86
N ALA A 120 5.76 13.90 0.34
CA ALA A 120 6.61 15.05 0.68
C ALA A 120 8.11 14.73 0.60
N VAL A 121 8.55 13.64 1.22
CA VAL A 121 9.97 13.23 1.22
C VAL A 121 10.46 13.01 -0.22
N ARG A 122 9.69 12.28 -1.04
CA ARG A 122 10.04 12.04 -2.45
C ARG A 122 10.16 13.34 -3.23
N TYR A 123 9.21 14.25 -3.08
CA TYR A 123 9.26 15.56 -3.73
C TYR A 123 10.54 16.32 -3.35
N LEU A 124 10.81 16.46 -2.05
CA LEU A 124 11.95 17.23 -1.56
C LEU A 124 13.30 16.66 -2.02
N LEU A 125 13.43 15.32 -2.08
CA LEU A 125 14.65 14.68 -2.59
C LEU A 125 14.82 14.84 -4.12
N ASN A 126 13.70 14.88 -4.85
CA ASN A 126 13.71 15.05 -6.30
C ASN A 126 14.05 16.49 -6.75
N GLN A 127 13.85 17.50 -5.89
CA GLN A 127 14.24 18.88 -6.17
C GLN A 127 15.75 19.13 -6.09
N LEU A 128 16.49 18.22 -5.45
CA LEU A 128 17.93 18.35 -5.26
C LEU A 128 18.67 17.71 -6.43
N ASN A 129 19.79 18.31 -6.86
CA ASN A 129 20.51 17.90 -8.07
C ASN A 129 21.71 16.99 -7.75
N SER A 130 22.18 16.98 -6.51
CA SER A 130 23.33 16.18 -6.10
C SER A 130 22.99 15.14 -5.03
N ARG A 131 23.82 14.09 -4.98
CA ARG A 131 23.81 13.09 -3.91
C ARG A 131 24.04 13.72 -2.53
N GLU A 132 25.02 14.62 -2.42
CA GLU A 132 25.41 15.27 -1.16
C GLU A 132 24.29 16.13 -0.57
N GLU A 133 23.57 16.89 -1.41
CA GLU A 133 22.40 17.65 -0.96
C GLU A 133 21.31 16.73 -0.41
N ARG A 134 21.01 15.61 -1.09
CA ARG A 134 20.02 14.63 -0.63
C ARG A 134 20.42 14.00 0.70
N GLU A 135 21.70 13.66 0.85
CA GLU A 135 22.26 13.14 2.11
C GLU A 135 22.08 14.15 3.25
N ASN A 136 22.43 15.42 3.03
CA ASN A 136 22.28 16.49 4.01
C ASN A 136 20.81 16.74 4.38
N LEU A 137 19.90 16.70 3.41
CA LEU A 137 18.47 16.84 3.65
C LEU A 137 17.93 15.67 4.49
N LEU A 138 18.31 14.43 4.19
CA LEU A 138 17.89 13.25 4.96
C LEU A 138 18.43 13.29 6.40
N LYS A 139 19.69 13.67 6.59
CA LYS A 139 20.28 13.90 7.94
C LYS A 139 19.50 14.98 8.70
N LYS A 140 19.15 16.08 8.04
CA LYS A 140 18.31 17.13 8.61
C LYS A 140 16.92 16.60 8.97
N MET A 141 16.27 15.83 8.11
CA MET A 141 14.96 15.22 8.39
C MET A 141 15.00 14.28 9.59
N LEU A 142 16.00 13.39 9.67
CA LEU A 142 16.18 12.50 10.82
C LEU A 142 16.45 13.27 12.12
N ARG A 143 17.16 14.40 12.06
CA ARG A 143 17.37 15.25 13.24
C ARG A 143 16.10 15.98 13.68
N ASP A 144 15.38 16.57 12.73
CA ASP A 144 14.27 17.48 13.01
C ASP A 144 12.95 16.70 13.26
N MET A 145 12.82 15.48 12.71
CA MET A 145 11.61 14.64 12.79
C MET A 145 11.83 13.24 13.39
N GLY A 146 13.08 12.82 13.61
CA GLY A 146 13.39 11.50 14.15
C GLY A 146 12.76 11.25 15.52
N GLY A 147 12.40 10.00 15.78
CA GLY A 147 11.78 9.54 17.02
C GLY A 147 10.27 9.79 17.11
N LYS A 148 9.68 10.51 16.15
CA LYS A 148 8.23 10.83 16.14
C LYS A 148 7.40 9.67 15.57
N ASN A 149 7.92 8.94 14.59
CA ASN A 149 7.30 7.73 14.05
C ASN A 149 8.37 6.75 13.56
N ALA A 150 8.41 5.55 14.14
CA ALA A 150 9.45 4.56 13.85
C ALA A 150 9.46 4.09 12.38
N PHE A 151 8.30 4.00 11.73
CA PHE A 151 8.22 3.57 10.33
C PHE A 151 8.77 4.64 9.39
N LEU A 152 8.45 5.92 9.62
CA LEU A 152 9.05 7.02 8.89
C LEU A 152 10.57 7.08 9.11
N ASP A 153 11.02 6.94 10.36
CA ASP A 153 12.45 6.91 10.69
C ASP A 153 13.16 5.78 9.96
N SER A 154 12.51 4.60 9.87
CA SER A 154 13.02 3.47 9.12
C SER A 154 13.18 3.79 7.63
N GLU A 155 12.19 4.43 7.01
CA GLU A 155 12.26 4.82 5.60
C GLU A 155 13.34 5.87 5.34
N LEU A 156 13.43 6.90 6.18
CA LEU A 156 14.46 7.94 6.08
C LEU A 156 15.87 7.36 6.27
N ALA A 157 16.07 6.50 7.28
CA ALA A 157 17.34 5.82 7.51
C ALA A 157 17.70 4.86 6.37
N THR A 158 16.70 4.21 5.76
CA THR A 158 16.93 3.37 4.57
C THR A 158 17.41 4.21 3.39
N SER A 159 16.71 5.30 3.06
CA SER A 159 17.12 6.19 1.97
C SER A 159 18.53 6.75 2.20
N LEU A 160 18.86 7.13 3.45
CA LEU A 160 20.18 7.63 3.80
C LEU A 160 21.26 6.54 3.70
N GLY A 161 21.00 5.36 4.25
CA GLY A 161 21.90 4.21 4.17
C GLY A 161 22.18 3.76 2.74
N MET A 162 21.16 3.78 1.87
CA MET A 162 21.32 3.49 0.44
C MET A 162 22.24 4.49 -0.26
N LEU A 163 22.06 5.80 -0.01
CA LEU A 163 22.94 6.83 -0.59
C LEU A 163 24.37 6.72 -0.09
N ILE A 164 24.59 6.43 1.20
CA ILE A 164 25.92 6.27 1.77
C ILE A 164 26.61 4.99 1.25
N ALA A 165 25.85 3.93 0.97
CA ALA A 165 26.38 2.69 0.40
C ALA A 165 27.00 2.87 -1.00
N GLU A 166 26.70 3.96 -1.70
CA GLU A 166 27.33 4.34 -2.97
C GLU A 166 28.73 4.97 -2.79
N THR A 167 29.17 5.17 -1.55
CA THR A 167 30.49 5.75 -1.21
C THR A 167 31.41 4.73 -0.53
N PRO A 168 32.68 5.08 -0.30
CA PRO A 168 33.59 4.24 0.49
C PRO A 168 33.18 4.04 1.96
N ASP A 169 32.21 4.81 2.50
CA ASP A 169 31.80 4.72 3.91
C ASP A 169 30.76 3.61 4.16
N SER A 170 31.18 2.36 3.99
CA SER A 170 30.31 1.19 4.22
C SER A 170 29.84 1.08 5.67
N ASN A 171 30.64 1.53 6.65
CA ASN A 171 30.31 1.43 8.07
C ASN A 171 29.10 2.31 8.42
N SER A 172 29.08 3.56 7.97
CA SER A 172 27.92 4.44 8.19
C SER A 172 26.69 3.91 7.48
N ALA A 173 26.83 3.38 6.25
CA ALA A 173 25.71 2.75 5.55
C ALA A 173 25.11 1.58 6.34
N GLN A 174 25.95 0.68 6.86
CA GLN A 174 25.52 -0.45 7.69
C GLN A 174 24.81 0.03 8.98
N GLN A 175 25.29 1.09 9.62
CA GLN A 175 24.68 1.65 10.82
C GLN A 175 23.24 2.16 10.54
N TYR A 176 23.05 2.96 9.49
CA TYR A 176 21.72 3.47 9.15
C TYR A 176 20.76 2.36 8.69
N LEU A 177 21.24 1.37 7.93
CA LEU A 177 20.42 0.23 7.51
C LEU A 177 20.02 -0.65 8.72
N THR A 178 20.93 -0.83 9.68
CA THR A 178 20.63 -1.53 10.94
C THR A 178 19.59 -0.76 11.76
N GLN A 179 19.75 0.56 11.89
CA GLN A 179 18.77 1.42 12.55
C GLN A 179 17.39 1.31 11.87
N ALA A 180 17.35 1.29 10.54
CA ALA A 180 16.12 1.15 9.79
C ALA A 180 15.39 -0.16 10.12
N ILE A 181 16.10 -1.29 10.20
CA ILE A 181 15.53 -2.59 10.54
C ILE A 181 15.06 -2.63 12.01
N LEU A 182 15.80 -2.01 12.93
CA LEU A 182 15.39 -1.92 14.34
C LEU A 182 14.09 -1.12 14.51
N ASN A 183 13.94 -0.04 13.76
CA ASN A 183 12.75 0.80 13.77
C ASN A 183 11.54 0.12 13.09
N ASN A 184 11.77 -0.65 12.02
CA ASN A 184 10.75 -1.44 11.35
C ASN A 184 11.35 -2.75 10.83
N LYS A 185 11.06 -3.86 11.53
CA LYS A 185 11.52 -5.20 11.17
C LYS A 185 11.02 -5.69 9.80
N TYR A 186 9.95 -5.09 9.26
CA TYR A 186 9.39 -5.41 7.94
C TYR A 186 10.04 -4.62 6.80
N ASN A 187 11.06 -3.80 7.08
CA ASN A 187 11.75 -3.04 6.03
C ASN A 187 12.66 -3.94 5.17
N ARG A 188 12.06 -4.50 4.12
CA ARG A 188 12.70 -5.41 3.17
C ARG A 188 13.87 -4.77 2.43
N GLN A 189 13.75 -3.49 2.05
CA GLN A 189 14.80 -2.79 1.32
C GLN A 189 16.05 -2.61 2.17
N ALA A 190 15.87 -2.19 3.43
CA ALA A 190 16.97 -2.05 4.38
C ALA A 190 17.67 -3.39 4.63
N PHE A 191 16.89 -4.46 4.86
CA PHE A 191 17.45 -5.79 5.08
C PHE A 191 18.22 -6.31 3.87
N ALA A 192 17.64 -6.21 2.67
CA ALA A 192 18.28 -6.67 1.44
C ALA A 192 19.63 -5.96 1.20
N LYS A 193 19.66 -4.63 1.37
CA LYS A 193 20.93 -3.89 1.21
C LYS A 193 21.93 -4.21 2.30
N LEU A 194 21.49 -4.35 3.55
CA LEU A 194 22.39 -4.74 4.64
C LEU A 194 23.00 -6.12 4.39
N ALA A 195 22.21 -7.09 3.90
CA ALA A 195 22.68 -8.42 3.55
C ALA A 195 23.68 -8.41 2.39
N GLU A 196 23.52 -7.50 1.42
CA GLU A 196 24.50 -7.29 0.34
C GLU A 196 25.84 -6.75 0.88
N LEU A 197 25.79 -5.71 1.73
CA LEU A 197 26.99 -5.08 2.31
C LEU A 197 27.72 -5.99 3.31
N MET A 198 26.96 -6.82 4.02
CA MET A 198 27.44 -7.74 5.05
C MET A 198 27.41 -9.20 4.56
N SER A 199 27.72 -9.43 3.28
CA SER A 199 27.70 -10.77 2.70
C SER A 199 28.54 -11.76 3.52
N GLY A 200 27.91 -12.83 3.98
CA GLY A 200 28.54 -13.84 4.85
C GLY A 200 28.66 -13.46 6.34
N GLN A 201 28.23 -12.26 6.74
CA GLN A 201 28.26 -11.78 8.13
C GLN A 201 26.87 -11.69 8.78
N ILE A 202 25.79 -11.67 8.00
CA ILE A 202 24.43 -11.80 8.53
C ILE A 202 24.28 -13.19 9.18
N SER A 203 23.89 -13.21 10.45
CA SER A 203 23.72 -14.47 11.15
C SER A 203 22.57 -15.28 10.53
N PRO A 204 22.70 -16.62 10.44
CA PRO A 204 21.63 -17.46 9.90
C PRO A 204 20.30 -17.29 10.65
N ALA A 205 20.34 -17.07 11.96
CA ALA A 205 19.15 -16.82 12.76
C ALA A 205 18.43 -15.52 12.33
N MET A 206 19.18 -14.43 12.10
CA MET A 206 18.61 -13.16 11.64
C MET A 206 18.00 -13.27 10.24
N TYR A 207 18.64 -14.00 9.33
CA TYR A 207 18.10 -14.23 7.99
C TYR A 207 16.81 -15.07 8.03
N LEU A 208 16.78 -16.11 8.86
CA LEU A 208 15.59 -16.95 9.04
C LEU A 208 14.44 -16.17 9.73
N GLU A 209 14.74 -15.30 10.69
CA GLU A 209 13.76 -14.36 11.27
C GLU A 209 13.17 -13.44 10.20
N HIS A 210 13.99 -12.91 9.30
CA HIS A 210 13.51 -12.05 8.21
C HIS A 210 12.56 -12.79 7.25
N LEU A 211 12.92 -13.99 6.80
CA LEU A 211 12.03 -14.82 5.96
C LEU A 211 10.69 -15.08 6.65
N ARG A 212 10.72 -15.34 7.96
CA ARG A 212 9.52 -15.52 8.76
C ARG A 212 8.66 -14.25 8.83
N LEU A 213 9.27 -13.06 8.95
CA LEU A 213 8.56 -11.78 8.94
C LEU A 213 7.91 -11.48 7.58
N LEU A 214 8.59 -11.79 6.48
CA LEU A 214 8.02 -11.66 5.13
C LEU A 214 6.75 -12.52 4.99
N LEU A 215 6.73 -13.71 5.61
CA LEU A 215 5.53 -14.56 5.63
C LEU A 215 4.38 -13.97 6.47
N ASP A 216 4.66 -13.14 7.48
CA ASP A 216 3.61 -12.38 8.18
C ASP A 216 3.09 -11.21 7.33
N GLN A 217 3.98 -10.55 6.59
CA GLN A 217 3.62 -9.45 5.69
C GLN A 217 2.71 -9.94 4.55
N ASN A 218 3.04 -11.08 3.93
CA ASN A 218 2.23 -11.70 2.89
C ASN A 218 2.10 -13.23 3.09
N PRO A 219 1.05 -13.70 3.78
CA PRO A 219 0.86 -15.12 4.09
C PRO A 219 0.44 -15.96 2.88
N VAL A 220 0.16 -15.34 1.73
CA VAL A 220 -0.16 -16.05 0.47
C VAL A 220 0.99 -16.06 -0.53
N ASP A 221 2.18 -15.61 -0.13
CA ASP A 221 3.38 -15.69 -0.94
C ASP A 221 4.04 -17.08 -0.79
N LEU A 222 3.84 -17.92 -1.80
CA LEU A 222 4.36 -19.30 -1.80
C LEU A 222 5.89 -19.34 -1.90
N GLU A 223 6.51 -18.38 -2.60
CA GLU A 223 7.97 -18.33 -2.75
C GLU A 223 8.64 -17.99 -1.42
N VAL A 224 8.09 -17.03 -0.67
CA VAL A 224 8.55 -16.68 0.67
C VAL A 224 8.38 -17.86 1.64
N ALA A 225 7.22 -18.53 1.60
CA ALA A 225 6.96 -19.70 2.46
C ALA A 225 7.94 -20.85 2.16
N LEU A 226 8.20 -21.12 0.88
CA LEU A 226 9.19 -22.11 0.44
C LEU A 226 10.61 -21.73 0.85
N GLY A 227 10.99 -20.47 0.67
CA GLY A 227 12.31 -19.97 1.08
C GLY A 227 12.53 -20.12 2.58
N PHE A 228 11.51 -19.82 3.40
CA PHE A 228 11.55 -20.05 4.85
C PHE A 228 11.73 -21.54 5.20
N ALA A 229 10.99 -22.44 4.54
CA ALA A 229 11.09 -23.88 4.76
C ALA A 229 12.47 -24.43 4.38
N GLN A 230 12.95 -24.09 3.19
CA GLN A 230 14.24 -24.54 2.65
C GLN A 230 15.40 -24.04 3.51
N TYR A 231 15.36 -22.78 3.94
CA TYR A 231 16.43 -22.23 4.77
C TYR A 231 16.43 -22.85 6.18
N ALA A 232 15.26 -23.13 6.76
CA ALA A 232 15.17 -23.89 8.00
C ALA A 232 15.73 -25.32 7.86
N GLU A 233 15.45 -26.00 6.75
CA GLU A 233 16.00 -27.33 6.45
C GLU A 233 17.53 -27.30 6.33
N GLN A 234 18.10 -26.33 5.63
CA GLN A 234 19.55 -26.14 5.51
C GLN A 234 20.24 -25.93 6.86
N LEU A 235 19.55 -25.26 7.79
CA LEU A 235 20.00 -25.08 9.18
C LEU A 235 19.67 -26.27 10.09
N GLN A 236 19.20 -27.39 9.53
CA GLN A 236 18.87 -28.63 10.22
C GLN A 236 17.76 -28.46 11.28
N LEU A 237 16.92 -27.43 11.13
CA LEU A 237 15.72 -27.20 11.94
C LEU A 237 14.55 -28.02 11.38
N TYR A 238 14.71 -29.33 11.31
CA TYR A 238 13.79 -30.22 10.57
C TYR A 238 12.33 -30.16 11.04
N GLU A 239 12.06 -29.96 12.34
CA GLU A 239 10.69 -29.80 12.82
C GLU A 239 10.06 -28.49 12.31
N THR A 240 10.81 -27.38 12.35
CA THR A 240 10.39 -26.09 11.79
C THR A 240 10.21 -26.17 10.29
N ALA A 241 11.15 -26.79 9.57
CA ALA A 241 11.06 -27.00 8.12
C ALA A 241 9.84 -27.85 7.75
N ALA A 242 9.60 -28.97 8.45
CA ALA A 242 8.44 -29.82 8.23
C ALA A 242 7.11 -29.07 8.44
N GLY A 243 7.03 -28.23 9.49
CA GLY A 243 5.87 -27.37 9.69
C GLY A 243 5.70 -26.32 8.57
N ALA A 244 6.79 -25.73 8.11
CA ALA A 244 6.76 -24.74 7.03
C ALA A 244 6.39 -25.37 5.67
N TYR A 245 6.85 -26.58 5.37
CA TYR A 245 6.38 -27.31 4.19
C TYR A 245 4.92 -27.73 4.29
N GLU A 246 4.43 -28.09 5.48
CA GLU A 246 3.00 -28.31 5.71
C GLU A 246 2.18 -27.03 5.48
N TYR A 247 2.73 -25.86 5.82
CA TYR A 247 2.16 -24.57 5.45
C TYR A 247 2.12 -24.39 3.93
N CYS A 248 3.22 -24.70 3.23
CA CYS A 248 3.30 -24.63 1.76
C CYS A 248 2.30 -25.55 1.07
N ASP A 249 2.06 -26.76 1.58
CA ASP A 249 1.03 -27.68 1.07
C ASP A 249 -0.37 -27.05 1.17
N LYS A 250 -0.73 -26.53 2.34
CA LYS A 250 -2.04 -25.88 2.55
C LYS A 250 -2.21 -24.63 1.68
N LEU A 251 -1.15 -23.82 1.55
CA LEU A 251 -1.15 -22.64 0.69
C LEU A 251 -1.24 -23.03 -0.79
N PHE A 252 -0.48 -24.03 -1.25
CA PHE A 252 -0.51 -24.52 -2.62
C PHE A 252 -1.92 -25.03 -2.98
N GLY A 253 -2.54 -25.83 -2.11
CA GLY A 253 -3.92 -26.29 -2.32
C GLY A 253 -4.96 -25.15 -2.34
N PHE A 254 -4.67 -24.02 -1.67
CA PHE A 254 -5.51 -22.82 -1.77
C PHE A 254 -5.31 -22.06 -3.09
N LEU A 255 -4.06 -21.86 -3.52
CA LEU A 255 -3.74 -21.10 -4.74
C LEU A 255 -4.04 -21.90 -6.02
N TYR A 256 -3.82 -23.21 -5.99
CA TYR A 256 -3.89 -24.12 -7.14
C TYR A 256 -4.72 -25.37 -6.79
N PRO A 257 -6.03 -25.23 -6.47
CA PRO A 257 -6.85 -26.33 -5.95
C PRO A 257 -7.01 -27.52 -6.92
N SER A 258 -6.76 -27.30 -8.22
CA SER A 258 -6.85 -28.34 -9.25
C SER A 258 -5.49 -28.89 -9.68
N GLN A 259 -4.38 -28.43 -9.10
CA GLN A 259 -3.04 -28.89 -9.44
C GLN A 259 -2.54 -29.90 -8.40
N PRO A 260 -1.83 -30.95 -8.82
CA PRO A 260 -1.20 -31.88 -7.90
C PRO A 260 -0.05 -31.21 -7.14
N LEU A 261 0.17 -31.60 -5.88
CA LEU A 261 1.27 -31.06 -5.07
C LEU A 261 2.63 -31.36 -5.74
N PRO A 262 3.49 -30.35 -5.96
CA PRO A 262 4.77 -30.53 -6.66
C PRO A 262 5.84 -31.16 -5.77
N ALA A 263 6.79 -31.85 -6.42
CA ALA A 263 7.90 -32.54 -5.76
C ALA A 263 8.81 -31.61 -4.95
N SER A 264 8.91 -30.34 -5.36
CA SER A 264 9.62 -29.28 -4.64
C SER A 264 9.02 -28.98 -3.25
N ILE A 265 7.80 -29.42 -2.95
CA ILE A 265 7.19 -29.34 -1.62
C ILE A 265 7.25 -30.70 -0.92
N TYR A 266 6.68 -31.76 -1.51
CA TYR A 266 6.45 -32.99 -0.75
C TYR A 266 7.72 -33.82 -0.46
N LEU A 267 8.75 -33.76 -1.32
CA LEU A 267 10.01 -34.47 -1.07
C LEU A 267 10.78 -33.86 0.10
N PRO A 268 11.11 -32.56 0.12
CA PRO A 268 11.80 -31.96 1.27
C PRO A 268 10.92 -31.93 2.53
N TRP A 269 9.58 -31.88 2.38
CA TRP A 269 8.67 -32.10 3.49
C TRP A 269 8.86 -33.48 4.13
N SER A 270 8.87 -34.53 3.30
CA SER A 270 9.06 -35.91 3.75
C SER A 270 10.45 -36.12 4.35
N ILE A 271 11.51 -35.56 3.77
CA ILE A 271 12.88 -35.59 4.35
C ILE A 271 12.93 -34.88 5.70
N SER A 272 12.30 -33.72 5.84
CA SER A 272 12.23 -32.99 7.11
C SER A 272 11.45 -33.78 8.17
N CYS A 273 10.35 -34.44 7.78
CA CYS A 273 9.61 -35.34 8.67
C CYS A 273 10.44 -36.57 9.08
N TYR A 274 11.20 -37.15 8.14
CA TYR A 274 12.06 -38.32 8.37
C TYR A 274 13.13 -38.04 9.43
N ASN A 275 13.72 -36.85 9.39
CA ASN A 275 14.75 -36.40 10.34
C ASN A 275 14.18 -35.87 11.67
N THR A 276 12.85 -35.92 11.86
CA THR A 276 12.19 -35.49 13.10
C THR A 276 11.47 -36.67 13.74
N GLU A 277 11.94 -37.15 14.90
CA GLU A 277 11.42 -38.36 15.56
C GLU A 277 9.89 -38.39 15.67
N ARG A 278 9.27 -37.28 16.10
CA ARG A 278 7.82 -37.17 16.26
C ARG A 278 7.04 -37.17 14.94
N ASN A 279 7.68 -36.86 13.82
CA ASN A 279 7.02 -36.70 12.51
C ASN A 279 7.31 -37.84 11.52
N GLN A 280 8.07 -38.88 11.88
CA GLN A 280 8.40 -39.98 10.97
C GLN A 280 7.16 -40.66 10.37
N HIS A 281 6.07 -40.75 11.14
CA HIS A 281 4.78 -41.26 10.65
C HIS A 281 4.16 -40.40 9.53
N LYS A 282 4.47 -39.09 9.46
CA LYS A 282 3.99 -38.19 8.40
C LYS A 282 4.60 -38.55 7.04
N CYS A 283 5.80 -39.13 6.98
CA CYS A 283 6.38 -39.61 5.71
C CYS A 283 5.46 -40.63 5.03
N LEU A 284 4.85 -41.52 5.81
CA LEU A 284 3.88 -42.51 5.34
C LEU A 284 2.60 -41.85 4.84
N GLN A 285 2.10 -40.82 5.56
CA GLN A 285 0.90 -40.07 5.17
C GLN A 285 1.10 -39.29 3.88
N ILE A 286 2.28 -38.69 3.68
CA ILE A 286 2.61 -37.94 2.45
C ILE A 286 2.66 -38.90 1.26
N ALA A 287 3.32 -40.06 1.40
CA ALA A 287 3.36 -41.10 0.36
C ALA A 287 1.96 -41.62 0.03
N GLU A 288 1.16 -41.92 1.05
CA GLU A 288 -0.20 -42.42 0.87
C GLU A 288 -1.10 -41.43 0.13
N ARG A 289 -0.99 -40.13 0.44
CA ARG A 289 -1.72 -39.09 -0.30
C ARG A 289 -1.35 -39.08 -1.80
N LEU A 290 -0.07 -39.24 -2.13
CA LEU A 290 0.35 -39.30 -3.53
C LEU A 290 -0.23 -40.53 -4.25
N ARG A 291 -0.25 -41.68 -3.58
CA ARG A 291 -0.86 -42.90 -4.12
C ARG A 291 -2.36 -42.76 -4.35
N GLN A 292 -3.06 -42.08 -3.44
CA GLN A 292 -4.50 -41.79 -3.57
C GLN A 292 -4.82 -40.89 -4.76
N ASP A 293 -3.85 -40.07 -5.18
CA ASP A 293 -3.92 -39.26 -6.40
C ASP A 293 -3.45 -40.03 -7.67
N ASP A 294 -3.31 -41.37 -7.60
CA ASP A 294 -2.76 -42.24 -8.65
C ASP A 294 -1.35 -41.84 -9.12
N ARG A 295 -0.54 -41.27 -8.22
CA ARG A 295 0.85 -40.85 -8.49
C ARG A 295 1.86 -41.73 -7.77
N PHE A 296 3.02 -41.87 -8.38
CA PHE A 296 4.16 -42.61 -7.84
C PHE A 296 5.44 -41.78 -7.91
N ASP A 297 6.21 -41.79 -6.81
CA ASP A 297 7.56 -41.22 -6.75
C ASP A 297 8.47 -42.14 -5.93
N LEU A 298 9.48 -42.74 -6.58
CA LEU A 298 10.39 -43.70 -5.95
C LEU A 298 11.15 -43.12 -4.74
N LEU A 299 11.53 -41.84 -4.80
CA LEU A 299 12.28 -41.21 -3.70
C LEU A 299 11.38 -41.01 -2.48
N LEU A 300 10.14 -40.58 -2.69
CA LEU A 300 9.17 -40.46 -1.60
C LEU A 300 8.88 -41.81 -0.93
N GLU A 301 8.67 -42.84 -1.74
CA GLU A 301 8.39 -44.20 -1.27
C GLU A 301 9.57 -44.80 -0.50
N ALA A 302 10.79 -44.54 -0.96
CA ALA A 302 12.01 -44.89 -0.25
C ALA A 302 12.09 -44.22 1.12
N ILE A 303 11.81 -42.92 1.20
CA ILE A 303 11.79 -42.17 2.48
C ILE A 303 10.72 -42.74 3.41
N ALA A 304 9.53 -43.04 2.89
CA ALA A 304 8.44 -43.65 3.64
C ALA A 304 8.82 -45.04 4.21
N GLY A 305 9.45 -45.90 3.39
CA GLY A 305 9.96 -47.20 3.83
C GLY A 305 11.05 -47.08 4.90
N LYS A 306 12.00 -46.15 4.73
CA LYS A 306 13.04 -45.87 5.74
C LYS A 306 12.43 -45.30 7.03
N ALA A 307 11.41 -44.45 6.94
CA ALA A 307 10.69 -43.94 8.11
C ALA A 307 9.97 -45.08 8.87
N ALA A 308 9.36 -46.04 8.16
CA ALA A 308 8.77 -47.23 8.77
C ALA A 308 9.82 -48.04 9.55
N LEU A 309 11.05 -48.19 9.04
CA LEU A 309 12.14 -48.81 9.81
C LEU A 309 12.46 -48.03 11.09
N LYS A 310 12.60 -46.70 11.00
CA LYS A 310 12.91 -45.86 12.19
C LYS A 310 11.82 -45.87 13.26
N THR A 311 10.56 -46.05 12.85
CA THR A 311 9.43 -46.21 13.78
C THR A 311 9.29 -47.63 14.36
N GLY A 312 10.22 -48.54 14.05
CA GLY A 312 10.22 -49.91 14.58
C GLY A 312 9.28 -50.88 13.86
N ASN A 313 8.88 -50.59 12.62
CA ASN A 313 7.97 -51.42 11.82
C ASN A 313 8.67 -52.05 10.59
N PRO A 314 9.54 -53.06 10.77
CA PRO A 314 10.34 -53.64 9.68
C PRO A 314 9.50 -54.32 8.60
N ASP A 315 8.43 -55.03 8.98
CA ASP A 315 7.54 -55.70 8.01
C ASP A 315 6.86 -54.69 7.08
N LEU A 316 6.41 -53.56 7.64
CA LEU A 316 5.80 -52.48 6.86
C LEU A 316 6.83 -51.84 5.93
N ALA A 317 8.05 -51.59 6.43
CA ALA A 317 9.12 -51.06 5.62
C ALA A 317 9.46 -51.95 4.43
N GLN A 318 9.61 -53.26 4.67
CA GLN A 318 9.88 -54.23 3.62
C GLN A 318 8.77 -54.20 2.56
N ARG A 319 7.49 -54.23 2.97
CA ARG A 319 6.36 -54.13 2.04
C ARG A 319 6.40 -52.85 1.20
N ILE A 320 6.68 -51.70 1.81
CA ILE A 320 6.75 -50.42 1.10
C ILE A 320 7.90 -50.44 0.09
N LEU A 321 9.09 -50.86 0.49
CA LEU A 321 10.28 -50.86 -0.36
C LEU A 321 10.15 -51.87 -1.53
N GLU A 322 9.61 -53.06 -1.28
CA GLU A 322 9.33 -54.05 -2.34
C GLU A 322 8.27 -53.55 -3.34
N ALA A 323 7.21 -52.90 -2.84
CA ALA A 323 6.20 -52.29 -3.70
C ALA A 323 6.79 -51.14 -4.53
N ALA A 324 7.64 -50.30 -3.92
CA ALA A 324 8.32 -49.21 -4.60
C ALA A 324 9.25 -49.72 -5.71
N GLU A 325 10.04 -50.76 -5.44
CA GLU A 325 10.87 -51.43 -6.44
C GLU A 325 10.02 -51.93 -7.61
N LYS A 326 8.95 -52.68 -7.31
CA LYS A 326 8.06 -53.24 -8.34
C LYS A 326 7.42 -52.16 -9.21
N ASN A 327 6.93 -51.08 -8.62
CA ASN A 327 6.29 -49.98 -9.34
C ASN A 327 7.29 -49.20 -10.21
N ALA A 328 8.52 -48.97 -9.72
CA ALA A 328 9.56 -48.31 -10.50
C ALA A 328 9.95 -49.13 -11.74
N HIS A 329 10.09 -50.45 -11.61
CA HIS A 329 10.32 -51.33 -12.76
C HIS A 329 9.13 -51.34 -13.72
N PHE A 330 7.90 -51.33 -13.20
CA PHE A 330 6.69 -51.26 -14.01
C PHE A 330 6.63 -49.97 -14.85
N GLU A 331 6.93 -48.80 -14.26
CA GLU A 331 6.98 -47.54 -15.01
C GLU A 331 8.02 -47.57 -16.13
N LEU A 332 9.22 -48.10 -15.86
CA LEU A 332 10.29 -48.22 -16.85
C LEU A 332 9.97 -49.16 -18.00
N ALA A 333 9.23 -50.24 -17.73
CA ALA A 333 8.85 -51.23 -18.74
C ALA A 333 7.67 -50.79 -19.60
N ASN A 334 6.71 -50.06 -19.02
CA ASN A 334 5.41 -49.83 -19.66
C ASN A 334 5.15 -48.37 -20.08
N ILE A 335 5.97 -47.41 -19.63
CA ILE A 335 5.84 -46.01 -20.03
C ILE A 335 6.87 -45.69 -21.11
N LYS A 336 6.42 -45.08 -22.20
CA LYS A 336 7.32 -44.61 -23.27
C LYS A 336 8.04 -43.34 -22.82
N LEU A 337 9.22 -43.52 -22.23
CA LEU A 337 10.06 -42.43 -21.75
C LEU A 337 11.00 -41.93 -22.86
N ASN A 338 11.24 -40.62 -22.90
CA ASN A 338 12.33 -40.07 -23.70
C ASN A 338 13.69 -40.42 -23.07
N HIS A 339 14.77 -40.19 -23.82
CA HIS A 339 16.12 -40.56 -23.40
C HIS A 339 16.51 -39.95 -22.05
N ASP A 340 16.24 -38.67 -21.84
CA ASP A 340 16.63 -37.95 -20.63
C ASP A 340 15.83 -38.40 -19.40
N THR A 341 14.51 -38.58 -19.54
CA THR A 341 13.66 -39.07 -18.45
C THR A 341 14.03 -40.51 -18.07
N LYS A 342 14.42 -41.32 -19.04
CA LYS A 342 14.89 -42.69 -18.80
C LYS A 342 16.22 -42.70 -18.04
N ALA A 343 17.15 -41.80 -18.38
CA ALA A 343 18.39 -41.64 -17.63
C ALA A 343 18.12 -41.24 -16.16
N ILE A 344 17.22 -40.29 -15.91
CA ILE A 344 16.82 -39.88 -14.55
C ILE A 344 16.22 -41.05 -13.77
N LYS A 345 15.34 -41.85 -14.37
CA LYS A 345 14.75 -43.02 -13.70
C LYS A 345 15.79 -44.09 -13.35
N TYR A 346 16.82 -44.26 -14.19
CA TYR A 346 17.96 -45.15 -13.88
C TYR A 346 18.81 -44.59 -12.73
N GLU A 347 19.05 -43.28 -12.69
CA GLU A 347 19.71 -42.63 -11.54
C GLU A 347 18.90 -42.83 -10.25
N GLN A 348 17.57 -42.70 -10.29
CA GLN A 348 16.71 -42.93 -9.12
C GLN A 348 16.75 -44.38 -8.62
N LEU A 349 16.74 -45.38 -9.52
CA LEU A 349 16.91 -46.79 -9.13
C LEU A 349 18.29 -47.08 -8.57
N ALA A 350 19.35 -46.56 -9.19
CA ALA A 350 20.70 -46.66 -8.65
C ALA A 350 20.78 -46.06 -7.25
N TRP A 351 20.22 -44.86 -7.04
CA TRP A 351 20.14 -44.22 -5.73
C TRP A 351 19.35 -45.07 -4.72
N PHE A 352 18.22 -45.66 -5.13
CA PHE A 352 17.40 -46.53 -4.30
C PHE A 352 18.20 -47.74 -3.78
N TYR A 353 18.92 -48.44 -4.66
CA TYR A 353 19.77 -49.58 -4.28
C TYR A 353 21.08 -49.18 -3.61
N CYS A 354 21.46 -47.90 -3.63
CA CYS A 354 22.61 -47.40 -2.86
C CYS A 354 22.23 -47.05 -1.41
N PHE A 355 21.05 -46.45 -1.19
CA PHE A 355 20.74 -45.77 0.08
C PHE A 355 19.43 -46.20 0.76
N ALA A 356 18.41 -46.62 -0.01
CA ALA A 356 17.11 -46.95 0.54
C ALA A 356 16.99 -48.45 0.85
N SER A 357 17.33 -49.30 -0.13
CA SER A 357 17.35 -50.76 -0.03
C SER A 357 18.68 -51.30 -0.59
N PRO A 358 19.77 -51.23 0.20
CA PRO A 358 21.12 -51.53 -0.30
C PRO A 358 21.26 -52.90 -0.96
N ASP A 359 21.62 -52.93 -2.24
CA ASP A 359 21.97 -54.13 -3.03
C ASP A 359 23.12 -53.76 -3.99
N PRO A 360 24.38 -54.12 -3.69
CA PRO A 360 25.53 -53.70 -4.48
C PRO A 360 25.45 -54.10 -5.95
N ASN A 361 24.94 -55.30 -6.26
CA ASN A 361 24.86 -55.81 -7.63
C ASN A 361 23.82 -55.02 -8.44
N LYS A 362 22.62 -54.82 -7.88
CA LYS A 362 21.58 -54.02 -8.53
C LYS A 362 21.99 -52.55 -8.65
N ALA A 363 22.66 -52.01 -7.64
CA ALA A 363 23.18 -50.64 -7.65
C ALA A 363 24.14 -50.42 -8.82
N VAL A 364 25.13 -51.31 -9.00
CA VAL A 364 26.11 -51.24 -10.11
C VAL A 364 25.42 -51.36 -11.46
N ASP A 365 24.47 -52.29 -11.63
CA ASP A 365 23.75 -52.46 -12.90
C ASP A 365 22.98 -51.19 -13.30
N TRP A 366 22.17 -50.65 -12.38
CA TRP A 366 21.39 -49.43 -12.67
C TRP A 366 22.27 -48.19 -12.82
N ALA A 367 23.32 -48.04 -12.03
CA ALA A 367 24.23 -46.91 -12.14
C ALA A 367 25.03 -46.94 -13.45
N ASN A 368 25.46 -48.12 -13.91
CA ASN A 368 26.11 -48.30 -15.21
C ASN A 368 25.15 -47.92 -16.35
N LYS A 369 23.88 -48.35 -16.28
CA LYS A 369 22.86 -47.98 -17.26
C LYS A 369 22.62 -46.46 -17.28
N ALA A 370 22.54 -45.82 -16.11
CA ALA A 370 22.40 -44.37 -15.99
C ALA A 370 23.59 -43.63 -16.60
N TYR A 371 24.81 -44.02 -16.23
CA TYR A 371 26.04 -43.41 -16.72
C TYR A 371 26.24 -43.62 -18.23
N SER A 372 25.85 -44.78 -18.76
CA SER A 372 25.92 -45.05 -20.20
C SER A 372 25.00 -44.14 -21.02
N LEU A 373 23.81 -43.82 -20.49
CA LEU A 373 22.90 -42.87 -21.12
C LEU A 373 23.30 -41.42 -20.89
N SER A 374 23.93 -41.08 -19.77
CA SER A 374 24.27 -39.71 -19.41
C SER A 374 25.68 -39.61 -18.80
N PRO A 375 26.74 -39.84 -19.60
CA PRO A 375 28.11 -39.91 -19.08
C PRO A 375 28.61 -38.57 -18.54
N LYS A 376 28.01 -37.46 -18.97
CA LYS A 376 28.32 -36.11 -18.48
C LYS A 376 27.57 -35.76 -17.17
N SER A 377 26.64 -36.59 -16.71
CA SER A 377 25.92 -36.37 -15.45
C SER A 377 26.84 -36.65 -14.27
N SER A 378 27.13 -35.62 -13.47
CA SER A 378 27.89 -35.79 -12.23
C SER A 378 27.17 -36.70 -11.22
N THR A 379 25.84 -36.77 -11.28
CA THR A 379 25.03 -37.63 -10.42
C THR A 379 25.16 -39.09 -10.83
N ALA A 380 25.01 -39.41 -12.13
CA ALA A 380 25.22 -40.77 -12.63
C ALA A 380 26.64 -41.29 -12.35
N ALA A 381 27.66 -40.44 -12.57
CA ALA A 381 29.05 -40.79 -12.28
C ALA A 381 29.28 -41.06 -10.78
N ALA A 382 28.72 -40.22 -9.90
CA ALA A 382 28.84 -40.37 -8.46
C ALA A 382 28.13 -41.63 -7.95
N LEU A 383 26.92 -41.92 -8.46
CA LEU A 383 26.18 -43.15 -8.14
C LEU A 383 26.93 -44.39 -8.61
N LEU A 384 27.50 -44.38 -9.82
CA LEU A 384 28.31 -45.49 -10.32
C LEU A 384 29.54 -45.69 -9.46
N ALA A 385 30.30 -44.64 -9.18
CA ALA A 385 31.48 -44.73 -8.33
C ALA A 385 31.13 -45.25 -6.91
N TYR A 386 30.04 -44.76 -6.29
CA TYR A 386 29.58 -45.25 -5.00
C TYR A 386 29.18 -46.74 -5.06
N SER A 387 28.43 -47.14 -6.09
CA SER A 387 27.99 -48.51 -6.30
C SER A 387 29.18 -49.48 -6.45
N LEU A 388 30.23 -49.07 -7.16
CA LEU A 388 31.47 -49.85 -7.31
C LEU A 388 32.20 -50.02 -5.97
N VAL A 389 32.27 -48.96 -5.14
CA VAL A 389 32.86 -49.05 -3.80
C VAL A 389 32.11 -50.05 -2.93
N ILE A 390 30.79 -49.98 -2.87
CA ILE A 390 30.00 -50.93 -2.06
C ILE A 390 29.99 -52.36 -2.65
N ASN A 391 30.37 -52.52 -3.93
CA ASN A 391 30.60 -53.82 -4.58
C ASN A 391 32.04 -54.34 -4.43
N GLY A 392 32.93 -53.60 -3.77
CA GLY A 392 34.33 -53.97 -3.56
C GLY A 392 35.30 -53.57 -4.69
N GLU A 393 34.82 -52.90 -5.73
CA GLU A 393 35.59 -52.48 -6.92
C GLU A 393 36.17 -51.07 -6.77
N THR A 394 36.93 -50.85 -5.68
CA THR A 394 37.41 -49.52 -5.26
C THR A 394 38.33 -48.84 -6.29
N ASP A 395 39.14 -49.61 -7.03
CA ASP A 395 40.07 -49.06 -8.02
C ASP A 395 39.34 -48.41 -9.20
N TRP A 396 38.24 -49.01 -9.67
CA TRP A 396 37.40 -48.46 -10.73
C TRP A 396 36.65 -47.21 -10.26
N ALA A 397 36.17 -47.20 -9.02
CA ALA A 397 35.52 -46.03 -8.43
C ALA A 397 36.45 -44.81 -8.35
N LYS A 398 37.74 -45.04 -8.05
CA LYS A 398 38.75 -43.97 -7.97
C LYS A 398 38.92 -43.23 -9.30
N LEU A 399 38.88 -43.95 -10.43
CA LEU A 399 38.98 -43.37 -11.77
C LEU A 399 37.79 -42.48 -12.14
N LEU A 400 36.61 -42.74 -11.57
CA LEU A 400 35.40 -41.96 -11.85
C LEU A 400 35.32 -40.68 -11.01
N THR A 401 35.73 -40.74 -9.74
CA THR A 401 35.63 -39.60 -8.81
C THR A 401 36.62 -38.46 -9.12
N SER A 402 37.70 -38.71 -9.86
CA SER A 402 38.69 -37.67 -10.21
C SER A 402 38.25 -36.72 -11.33
N ASN A 403 37.22 -37.08 -12.10
CA ASN A 403 36.90 -36.40 -13.37
C ASN A 403 35.71 -35.43 -13.28
N TYR A 404 35.06 -35.31 -12.12
CA TYR A 404 33.85 -34.51 -11.94
C TYR A 404 33.90 -33.65 -10.69
N LYS A 405 33.10 -32.56 -10.70
CA LYS A 405 32.86 -31.77 -9.49
C LYS A 405 32.20 -32.65 -8.44
N LEU A 406 32.81 -32.75 -7.26
CA LEU A 406 32.32 -33.60 -6.18
C LEU A 406 30.96 -33.09 -5.68
N ASN A 407 29.91 -33.89 -5.86
CA ASN A 407 28.63 -33.75 -5.16
C ASN A 407 28.67 -34.54 -3.84
N GLN A 408 27.57 -34.56 -3.06
CA GLN A 408 27.53 -35.27 -1.79
C GLN A 408 27.90 -36.76 -1.91
N ILE A 409 27.34 -37.45 -2.90
CA ILE A 409 27.56 -38.89 -3.11
C ILE A 409 29.03 -39.13 -3.50
N ALA A 410 29.61 -38.29 -4.34
CA ALA A 410 31.01 -38.41 -4.74
C ALA A 410 31.98 -38.20 -3.55
N GLU A 411 31.70 -37.26 -2.64
CA GLU A 411 32.49 -37.09 -1.41
C GLU A 411 32.34 -38.29 -0.47
N LEU A 412 31.12 -38.83 -0.33
CA LEU A 412 30.90 -40.06 0.43
C LEU A 412 31.67 -41.25 -0.17
N THR A 413 31.73 -41.36 -1.49
CA THR A 413 32.55 -42.36 -2.19
C THR A 413 34.04 -42.15 -1.93
N GLN A 414 34.52 -40.92 -2.07
CA GLN A 414 35.93 -40.58 -1.83
C GLN A 414 36.35 -40.89 -0.40
N ALA A 415 35.50 -40.60 0.58
CA ALA A 415 35.78 -40.92 1.97
C ALA A 415 35.94 -42.44 2.19
N GLN A 416 35.12 -43.27 1.54
CA GLN A 416 35.27 -44.72 1.63
C GLN A 416 36.54 -45.22 0.93
N ILE A 417 36.91 -44.65 -0.21
CA ILE A 417 38.19 -44.94 -0.88
C ILE A 417 39.38 -44.60 0.06
N GLN A 418 39.30 -43.45 0.75
CA GLN A 418 40.30 -43.03 1.73
C GLN A 418 40.39 -43.99 2.92
N LEU A 419 39.24 -44.50 3.42
CA LEU A 419 39.23 -45.52 4.48
C LEU A 419 39.90 -46.82 4.03
N VAL A 420 39.63 -47.29 2.81
CA VAL A 420 40.29 -48.47 2.24
C VAL A 420 41.80 -48.24 2.08
N GLY A 421 42.20 -47.02 1.72
CA GLY A 421 43.60 -46.59 1.61
C GLY A 421 44.32 -46.31 2.94
N GLY A 422 43.63 -46.41 4.09
CA GLY A 422 44.19 -46.12 5.41
C GLY A 422 44.28 -44.64 5.80
N GLU A 423 43.74 -43.73 4.98
CA GLU A 423 43.74 -42.27 5.19
C GLU A 423 42.60 -41.83 6.12
N LYS A 424 42.58 -42.33 7.36
CA LYS A 424 41.45 -42.19 8.28
C LYS A 424 41.07 -40.73 8.57
N ASP A 425 42.03 -39.87 8.89
CA ASP A 425 41.74 -38.48 9.26
C ASP A 425 41.16 -37.68 8.09
N THR A 426 41.71 -37.90 6.89
CA THR A 426 41.19 -37.31 5.64
C THR A 426 39.76 -37.79 5.39
N ALA A 427 39.51 -39.10 5.52
CA ALA A 427 38.16 -39.66 5.36
C ALA A 427 37.14 -39.03 6.30
N ILE A 428 37.51 -38.81 7.57
CA ILE A 428 36.64 -38.14 8.55
C ILE A 428 36.26 -36.72 8.09
N GLN A 429 37.22 -35.95 7.57
CA GLN A 429 36.93 -34.60 7.05
C GLN A 429 36.06 -34.65 5.80
N THR A 430 36.33 -35.58 4.88
CA THR A 430 35.53 -35.79 3.68
C THR A 430 34.09 -36.20 4.01
N LEU A 431 33.88 -37.07 5.01
CA LEU A 431 32.54 -37.43 5.51
C LEU A 431 31.80 -36.23 6.07
N LYS A 432 32.46 -35.38 6.87
CA LYS A 432 31.85 -34.14 7.40
C LYS A 432 31.46 -33.17 6.29
N SER A 433 32.30 -33.04 5.25
CA SER A 433 31.98 -32.26 4.05
C SER A 433 30.74 -32.82 3.33
N ALA A 434 30.71 -34.14 3.10
CA ALA A 434 29.58 -34.81 2.45
C ALA A 434 28.26 -34.60 3.21
N ILE A 435 28.29 -34.73 4.54
CA ILE A 435 27.12 -34.46 5.39
C ILE A 435 26.68 -33.00 5.24
N THR A 436 27.61 -32.04 5.22
CA THR A 436 27.28 -30.61 5.19
C THR A 436 26.55 -30.17 3.90
N LYS A 437 26.76 -30.86 2.78
CA LYS A 437 26.11 -30.50 1.50
C LYS A 437 24.60 -30.68 1.47
N ASP A 438 24.11 -31.74 2.11
CA ASP A 438 22.68 -32.02 2.27
C ASP A 438 22.50 -32.90 3.53
N PRO A 439 22.45 -32.29 4.74
CA PRO A 439 22.52 -33.03 5.99
C PRO A 439 21.32 -33.94 6.27
N GLY A 440 20.20 -33.72 5.58
CA GLY A 440 18.94 -34.45 5.75
C GLY A 440 18.80 -35.70 4.87
N SER A 441 19.64 -35.85 3.85
CA SER A 441 19.52 -36.93 2.88
C SER A 441 19.86 -38.32 3.46
N LEU A 442 19.40 -39.37 2.78
CA LEU A 442 19.80 -40.75 3.11
C LEU A 442 21.30 -41.00 2.88
N ALA A 443 21.93 -40.26 1.97
CA ALA A 443 23.38 -40.31 1.79
C ALA A 443 24.13 -39.68 2.99
N ALA A 444 23.61 -38.59 3.56
CA ALA A 444 24.15 -38.02 4.80
C ALA A 444 23.93 -38.94 6.01
N GLU A 445 22.80 -39.63 6.09
CA GLU A 445 22.59 -40.67 7.09
C GLU A 445 23.66 -41.77 6.98
N ARG A 446 23.91 -42.28 5.77
CA ARG A 446 24.96 -43.27 5.55
C ARG A 446 26.36 -42.72 5.91
N ALA A 447 26.64 -41.46 5.56
CA ALA A 447 27.88 -40.81 5.94
C ALA A 447 28.04 -40.70 7.47
N LYS A 448 26.95 -40.39 8.21
CA LYS A 448 26.92 -40.34 9.68
C LYS A 448 27.15 -41.72 10.31
N GLU A 449 26.60 -42.79 9.73
CA GLU A 449 26.86 -44.17 10.16
C GLU A 449 28.35 -44.52 10.04
N ILE A 450 28.96 -44.28 8.87
CA ILE A 450 30.38 -44.55 8.63
C ILE A 450 31.24 -43.69 9.56
N LEU A 451 30.91 -42.40 9.73
CA LEU A 451 31.63 -41.51 10.63
C LEU A 451 31.63 -42.03 12.07
N THR A 452 30.50 -42.54 12.55
CA THR A 452 30.35 -43.14 13.88
C THR A 452 31.20 -44.40 14.03
N GLN A 453 31.24 -45.26 13.02
CA GLN A 453 32.11 -46.45 13.00
C GLN A 453 33.61 -46.10 13.10
N GLN A 454 33.98 -44.89 12.68
CA GLN A 454 35.35 -44.39 12.76
C GLN A 454 35.66 -43.64 14.07
N ASN A 455 34.74 -43.65 15.05
CA ASN A 455 34.78 -42.85 16.28
C ASN A 455 34.76 -41.33 16.04
N GLY A 456 34.21 -40.89 14.91
CA GLY A 456 33.95 -39.49 14.61
C GLY A 456 32.52 -39.09 14.94
N TYR A 457 32.29 -37.78 15.06
CA TYR A 457 30.95 -37.20 15.20
C TYR A 457 30.84 -35.94 14.34
N TYR A 458 29.62 -35.67 13.87
CA TYR A 458 29.30 -34.49 13.08
C TYR A 458 28.72 -33.40 13.98
N ILE A 459 29.27 -32.19 13.87
CA ILE A 459 28.70 -30.97 14.47
C ILE A 459 28.25 -30.09 13.32
N PRO A 460 26.97 -29.68 13.28
CA PRO A 460 26.49 -28.69 12.32
C PRO A 460 27.30 -27.39 12.37
N PRO A 461 27.61 -26.74 11.24
CA PRO A 461 28.31 -25.45 11.23
C PRO A 461 27.56 -24.34 11.98
N VAL A 462 26.25 -24.46 12.07
CA VAL A 462 25.35 -23.56 12.80
C VAL A 462 24.60 -24.39 13.82
N ASP A 463 24.61 -23.99 15.09
CA ASP A 463 23.85 -24.70 16.12
C ASP A 463 22.33 -24.54 15.90
N PRO A 464 21.59 -25.62 15.61
CA PRO A 464 20.15 -25.55 15.42
C PRO A 464 19.44 -25.13 16.72
N GLY A 465 19.97 -25.50 17.90
CA GLY A 465 19.37 -25.14 19.19
C GLY A 465 19.33 -23.63 19.43
N THR A 466 20.47 -22.96 19.24
CA THR A 466 20.61 -21.50 19.35
C THR A 466 19.73 -20.77 18.33
N THR A 467 19.69 -21.27 17.08
CA THR A 467 18.86 -20.68 16.02
C THR A 467 17.37 -20.77 16.36
N LEU A 468 16.90 -21.94 16.83
CA LEU A 468 15.52 -22.12 17.26
C LEU A 468 15.17 -21.23 18.46
N ALA A 469 16.08 -21.11 19.43
CA ALA A 469 15.88 -20.23 20.58
C ALA A 469 15.72 -18.76 20.17
N ALA A 470 16.53 -18.28 19.22
CA ALA A 470 16.39 -16.93 18.66
C ALA A 470 15.02 -16.71 18.01
N LEU A 471 14.54 -17.65 17.19
CA LEU A 471 13.19 -17.56 16.61
C LEU A 471 12.09 -17.58 17.67
N LYS A 472 12.23 -18.42 18.70
CA LYS A 472 11.26 -18.47 19.80
C LYS A 472 11.22 -17.19 20.63
N ASN A 473 12.34 -16.48 20.75
CA ASN A 473 12.37 -15.17 21.38
C ASN A 473 11.61 -14.12 20.54
N SER A 474 11.67 -14.20 19.21
CA SER A 474 10.97 -13.27 18.31
C SER A 474 9.49 -13.59 18.11
N PHE A 475 9.10 -14.87 18.05
CA PHE A 475 7.75 -15.30 17.65
C PHE A 475 7.00 -16.13 18.71
N GLY A 476 7.61 -16.41 19.86
CA GLY A 476 7.07 -17.32 20.87
C GLY A 476 7.24 -18.80 20.48
N GLN A 477 6.48 -19.69 21.13
CA GLN A 477 6.62 -21.14 20.90
C GLN A 477 6.17 -21.59 19.51
N THR A 478 5.27 -20.84 18.87
CA THR A 478 4.73 -21.13 17.54
C THR A 478 5.53 -20.38 16.48
N VAL A 479 6.71 -20.92 16.16
CA VAL A 479 7.62 -20.34 15.14
C VAL A 479 6.98 -20.39 13.76
N VAL A 480 6.48 -21.56 13.35
CA VAL A 480 5.74 -21.70 12.09
C VAL A 480 4.28 -21.32 12.32
N PRO A 481 3.72 -20.36 11.58
CA PRO A 481 2.33 -19.98 11.76
C PRO A 481 1.39 -21.04 11.19
N THR A 482 0.15 -21.07 11.66
CA THR A 482 -0.90 -21.82 10.97
C THR A 482 -1.36 -21.04 9.73
N PHE A 483 -1.49 -21.74 8.60
CA PHE A 483 -2.07 -21.17 7.39
C PHE A 483 -3.53 -20.77 7.64
N MET A 484 -3.88 -19.55 7.24
CA MET A 484 -5.23 -19.03 7.26
C MET A 484 -5.53 -18.43 5.89
N ARG A 485 -6.73 -18.67 5.37
CA ARG A 485 -7.17 -18.05 4.12
C ARG A 485 -7.34 -16.54 4.31
N PRO A 486 -7.09 -15.72 3.28
CA PRO A 486 -7.17 -14.25 3.37
C PRO A 486 -8.45 -13.71 4.01
N GLU A 487 -9.61 -14.29 3.67
CA GLU A 487 -10.92 -13.91 4.19
C GLU A 487 -11.07 -14.12 5.72
N ASN A 488 -10.21 -14.95 6.31
CA ASN A 488 -10.14 -15.17 7.76
C ASN A 488 -9.06 -14.30 8.43
N ILE A 489 -8.17 -13.66 7.67
CA ILE A 489 -7.11 -12.78 8.19
C ILE A 489 -7.59 -11.34 8.26
N ILE A 490 -8.26 -10.87 7.21
CA ILE A 490 -8.66 -9.47 7.06
C ILE A 490 -10.15 -9.38 6.72
N SER A 491 -10.83 -8.42 7.32
CA SER A 491 -12.21 -8.05 6.96
C SER A 491 -12.34 -6.54 6.92
N PHE A 492 -13.33 -6.03 6.18
CA PHE A 492 -13.56 -4.61 6.09
C PHE A 492 -15.04 -4.29 5.90
N GLN A 493 -15.40 -3.07 6.27
CA GLN A 493 -16.75 -2.54 6.10
C GLN A 493 -16.70 -1.01 5.92
N LEU A 494 -17.72 -0.47 5.26
CA LEU A 494 -17.97 0.97 5.22
C LEU A 494 -19.07 1.33 6.21
N ASN A 495 -18.72 2.15 7.20
CA ASN A 495 -19.67 2.67 8.17
C ASN A 495 -20.06 4.09 7.78
N LEU A 496 -21.35 4.39 7.82
CA LEU A 496 -21.91 5.72 7.63
C LEU A 496 -22.40 6.28 8.97
N ARG A 497 -22.39 7.62 9.12
CA ARG A 497 -23.06 8.30 10.24
C ARG A 497 -24.58 8.34 10.03
N GLY A 498 -25.22 7.19 10.17
CA GLY A 498 -26.65 6.98 9.95
C GLY A 498 -26.98 6.53 8.52
N SER A 499 -28.19 5.97 8.34
CA SER A 499 -28.70 5.50 7.05
C SER A 499 -29.56 6.53 6.32
N LYS A 500 -29.85 7.67 6.96
CA LYS A 500 -30.65 8.77 6.42
C LYS A 500 -29.94 10.10 6.69
N PHE A 501 -29.84 10.95 5.67
CA PHE A 501 -29.25 12.29 5.81
C PHE A 501 -30.09 13.33 5.05
N SER A 502 -30.06 14.58 5.52
CA SER A 502 -30.85 15.68 4.94
C SER A 502 -30.07 16.41 3.86
N TYR A 503 -30.78 17.12 2.98
CA TYR A 503 -30.15 18.03 2.01
C TYR A 503 -29.22 19.04 2.71
N GLY A 504 -28.05 19.29 2.12
CA GLY A 504 -27.04 20.21 2.66
C GLY A 504 -26.29 19.70 3.90
N SER A 505 -26.67 18.55 4.46
CA SER A 505 -25.91 17.93 5.57
C SER A 505 -24.71 17.14 5.06
N GLU A 506 -23.69 16.98 5.90
CA GLU A 506 -22.55 16.13 5.58
C GLU A 506 -22.94 14.65 5.57
N LEU A 507 -22.41 13.89 4.61
CA LEU A 507 -22.38 12.43 4.65
C LEU A 507 -20.92 11.98 4.80
N GLY A 508 -20.53 11.75 6.05
CA GLY A 508 -19.22 11.18 6.39
C GLY A 508 -19.27 9.65 6.40
N GLY A 509 -18.23 9.04 5.83
CA GLY A 509 -18.01 7.59 5.91
C GLY A 509 -16.72 7.27 6.63
N THR A 510 -16.62 6.05 7.15
CA THR A 510 -15.35 5.50 7.63
C THR A 510 -15.20 4.07 7.12
N VAL A 511 -14.08 3.78 6.45
CA VAL A 511 -13.70 2.41 6.12
C VAL A 511 -12.99 1.82 7.32
N ALA A 512 -13.59 0.79 7.92
CA ALA A 512 -12.99 0.05 9.01
C ALA A 512 -12.35 -1.22 8.45
N ILE A 513 -11.04 -1.40 8.66
CA ILE A 513 -10.30 -2.59 8.26
C ILE A 513 -9.85 -3.31 9.52
N ARG A 514 -10.27 -4.56 9.70
CA ARG A 514 -10.01 -5.37 10.88
C ARG A 514 -9.05 -6.51 10.55
N ASN A 515 -8.04 -6.66 11.39
CA ASN A 515 -7.21 -7.83 11.45
C ASN A 515 -7.86 -8.88 12.36
N ASN A 516 -8.34 -9.97 11.75
CA ASN A 516 -8.99 -11.09 12.43
C ASN A 516 -7.99 -12.15 12.91
N SER A 517 -6.73 -12.06 12.47
CA SER A 517 -5.68 -12.97 12.89
C SER A 517 -5.08 -12.58 14.25
N SER A 518 -4.32 -13.51 14.85
CA SER A 518 -3.49 -13.22 16.03
C SER A 518 -2.18 -12.50 15.70
N ARG A 519 -1.81 -12.42 14.41
CA ARG A 519 -0.53 -11.89 13.93
C ARG A 519 -0.70 -10.46 13.43
N PRO A 520 0.33 -9.60 13.41
CA PRO A 520 0.21 -8.26 12.87
C PRO A 520 -0.12 -8.27 11.37
N LEU A 521 -1.00 -7.37 10.93
CA LEU A 521 -1.30 -7.14 9.51
C LEU A 521 -0.51 -5.91 9.05
N VAL A 522 0.47 -6.14 8.17
CA VAL A 522 1.34 -5.10 7.63
C VAL A 522 0.78 -4.59 6.31
N VAL A 523 0.47 -3.29 6.26
CA VAL A 523 -0.01 -2.63 5.04
C VAL A 523 1.19 -2.07 4.27
N SER A 524 1.45 -2.63 3.10
CA SER A 524 2.64 -2.28 2.29
C SER A 524 2.50 -2.80 0.85
N ASP A 525 3.32 -2.32 -0.08
CA ASP A 525 3.24 -2.72 -1.49
C ASP A 525 3.45 -4.23 -1.74
N ASP A 526 4.17 -4.89 -0.83
CA ASP A 526 4.42 -6.34 -0.83
C ASP A 526 3.47 -7.11 0.11
N GLY A 527 2.59 -6.43 0.85
CA GLY A 527 1.74 -7.03 1.88
C GLY A 527 0.49 -7.73 1.35
N LEU A 528 -0.16 -8.49 2.23
CA LEU A 528 -1.48 -9.08 1.98
C LEU A 528 -2.50 -8.01 1.56
N PHE A 529 -2.41 -6.82 2.14
CA PHE A 529 -3.18 -5.64 1.79
C PHE A 529 -2.22 -4.49 1.47
N LYS A 530 -2.33 -3.92 0.27
CA LYS A 530 -1.42 -2.88 -0.23
C LYS A 530 -1.83 -1.46 0.13
N GLY A 531 -3.00 -1.31 0.74
CA GLY A 531 -3.48 -0.02 1.21
C GLY A 531 -4.36 0.74 0.21
N TYR A 532 -4.63 0.20 -0.98
CA TYR A 532 -5.46 0.88 -1.96
C TYR A 532 -6.94 0.70 -1.64
N ILE A 533 -7.69 1.79 -1.66
CA ILE A 533 -9.13 1.82 -1.39
C ILE A 533 -9.81 2.56 -2.54
N ARG A 534 -10.86 1.95 -3.08
CA ARG A 534 -11.77 2.58 -4.05
C ARG A 534 -13.20 2.48 -3.55
N ILE A 535 -13.95 3.56 -3.69
CA ILE A 535 -15.38 3.61 -3.39
C ILE A 535 -16.12 4.05 -4.64
N ASP A 536 -17.10 3.26 -5.06
CA ASP A 536 -18.06 3.58 -6.11
C ASP A 536 -19.41 3.96 -5.47
N ALA A 537 -20.22 4.76 -6.18
CA ALA A 537 -21.57 5.11 -5.75
C ALA A 537 -22.60 4.84 -6.85
N ASN A 538 -23.75 4.32 -6.45
CA ASN A 538 -24.88 4.04 -7.33
C ASN A 538 -26.12 4.71 -6.76
N ILE A 539 -26.63 5.72 -7.47
CA ILE A 539 -27.81 6.50 -7.12
C ILE A 539 -29.03 5.88 -7.81
N LYS A 540 -30.09 5.64 -7.03
CA LYS A 540 -31.41 5.17 -7.47
C LYS A 540 -32.52 6.02 -6.85
N GLY A 541 -33.75 5.83 -7.32
CA GLY A 541 -34.94 6.53 -6.83
C GLY A 541 -35.46 7.50 -7.90
N ASP A 542 -35.64 8.75 -7.53
CA ASP A 542 -36.06 9.81 -8.47
C ASP A 542 -35.00 10.15 -9.53
N LEU A 543 -33.75 9.75 -9.31
CA LEU A 543 -32.65 9.84 -10.28
C LEU A 543 -31.90 8.51 -10.31
N GLU A 544 -31.39 8.16 -11.49
CA GLU A 544 -30.53 7.00 -11.68
C GLU A 544 -29.16 7.45 -12.19
N LYS A 545 -28.09 7.05 -11.47
CA LYS A 545 -26.73 7.42 -11.85
C LYS A 545 -25.69 6.49 -11.23
N GLN A 546 -24.73 6.04 -12.04
CA GLN A 546 -23.56 5.31 -11.58
C GLN A 546 -22.34 6.22 -11.58
N ILE A 547 -21.61 6.22 -10.48
CA ILE A 547 -20.41 7.03 -10.28
C ILE A 547 -19.28 6.09 -9.89
N HIS A 548 -18.38 5.86 -10.83
CA HIS A 548 -17.20 5.03 -10.63
C HIS A 548 -16.08 5.85 -9.99
N SER A 549 -15.29 5.22 -9.12
CA SER A 549 -14.11 5.83 -8.49
C SER A 549 -14.42 7.13 -7.75
N LEU A 550 -15.59 7.25 -7.12
CA LEU A 550 -15.99 8.41 -6.32
C LEU A 550 -14.91 8.81 -5.31
N VAL A 551 -14.29 7.81 -4.66
CA VAL A 551 -13.09 7.99 -3.84
C VAL A 551 -12.04 6.99 -4.29
N THR A 552 -10.82 7.46 -4.49
CA THR A 552 -9.63 6.60 -4.66
C THR A 552 -8.52 7.13 -3.78
N MET A 553 -7.98 6.27 -2.91
CA MET A 553 -6.88 6.63 -2.01
C MET A 553 -5.97 5.44 -1.73
N LYS A 554 -4.73 5.75 -1.32
CA LYS A 554 -3.79 4.80 -0.75
C LYS A 554 -3.53 5.18 0.69
N ILE A 555 -3.51 4.19 1.58
CA ILE A 555 -3.14 4.35 2.98
C ILE A 555 -1.86 3.57 3.29
N ALA A 556 -1.07 4.11 4.21
CA ALA A 556 0.10 3.46 4.78
C ALA A 556 0.16 3.76 6.28
N PRO A 557 -0.58 3.03 7.13
CA PRO A 557 -0.52 3.18 8.58
C PRO A 557 0.92 3.19 9.10
N GLY A 558 1.22 4.10 10.04
CA GLY A 558 2.53 4.22 10.67
C GLY A 558 2.92 3.07 11.62
N GLU A 559 2.06 2.07 11.78
CA GLU A 559 2.34 0.82 12.48
C GLU A 559 1.50 -0.35 11.91
N PRO A 560 1.93 -1.61 12.08
CA PRO A 560 1.13 -2.78 11.70
C PRO A 560 -0.15 -2.87 12.55
N ILE A 561 -1.24 -3.30 11.92
CA ILE A 561 -2.52 -3.47 12.60
C ILE A 561 -2.41 -4.72 13.49
N LYS A 562 -2.39 -4.53 14.81
CA LYS A 562 -2.27 -5.64 15.77
C LYS A 562 -3.42 -6.64 15.63
N GLY A 563 -3.16 -7.90 16.01
CA GLY A 563 -4.16 -8.95 15.97
C GLY A 563 -5.43 -8.60 16.75
N GLY A 564 -6.59 -8.84 16.14
CA GLY A 564 -7.91 -8.50 16.70
C GLY A 564 -8.28 -7.00 16.69
N ARG A 565 -7.39 -6.11 16.21
CA ARG A 565 -7.62 -4.66 16.15
C ARG A 565 -8.09 -4.22 14.76
N SER A 566 -8.56 -2.99 14.71
CA SER A 566 -9.01 -2.33 13.47
C SER A 566 -8.36 -0.99 13.32
N ILE A 567 -8.14 -0.58 12.07
CA ILE A 567 -7.92 0.81 11.70
C ILE A 567 -9.21 1.39 11.14
N VAL A 568 -9.42 2.70 11.36
CA VAL A 568 -10.59 3.42 10.89
C VAL A 568 -10.13 4.57 10.04
N ILE A 569 -10.50 4.54 8.76
CA ILE A 569 -10.04 5.47 7.74
C ILE A 569 -11.21 6.38 7.38
N PRO A 570 -11.17 7.68 7.72
CA PRO A 570 -12.22 8.60 7.34
C PRO A 570 -12.24 8.79 5.82
N VAL A 571 -13.42 8.71 5.22
CA VAL A 571 -13.62 8.91 3.78
C VAL A 571 -14.69 9.98 3.54
N ARG A 572 -14.41 10.88 2.58
CA ARG A 572 -15.32 11.94 2.17
C ARG A 572 -16.20 11.44 1.02
N LEU A 573 -17.43 11.09 1.33
CA LEU A 573 -18.36 10.54 0.33
C LEU A 573 -19.08 11.65 -0.46
N LEU A 574 -19.39 12.79 0.16
CA LEU A 574 -19.90 13.96 -0.57
C LEU A 574 -18.77 14.69 -1.29
N THR A 575 -18.40 14.17 -2.45
CA THR A 575 -17.42 14.76 -3.34
C THR A 575 -17.82 14.58 -4.81
N GLY A 576 -17.20 15.34 -5.70
CA GLY A 576 -17.27 15.18 -7.15
C GLY A 576 -18.69 15.18 -7.69
N GLU A 577 -18.94 14.26 -8.61
CA GLU A 577 -20.22 14.11 -9.28
C GLU A 577 -21.39 13.79 -8.33
N LEU A 578 -21.12 13.08 -7.23
CA LEU A 578 -22.15 12.79 -6.24
C LEU A 578 -22.58 14.07 -5.52
N ARG A 579 -21.62 14.88 -5.05
CA ARG A 579 -21.91 16.16 -4.41
C ARG A 579 -22.68 17.08 -5.35
N GLN A 580 -22.25 17.18 -6.60
CA GLN A 580 -22.94 18.00 -7.61
C GLN A 580 -24.39 17.53 -7.81
N THR A 581 -24.61 16.23 -7.96
CA THR A 581 -25.96 15.67 -8.13
C THR A 581 -26.84 15.97 -6.92
N LEU A 582 -26.35 15.72 -5.70
CA LEU A 582 -27.13 15.92 -4.47
C LEU A 582 -27.44 17.38 -4.16
N LEU A 583 -26.55 18.31 -4.53
CA LEU A 583 -26.80 19.75 -4.34
C LEU A 583 -27.73 20.33 -5.42
N THR A 584 -27.75 19.73 -6.62
CA THR A 584 -28.57 20.19 -7.76
C THR A 584 -30.04 19.83 -7.64
N TYR A 585 -30.36 18.71 -6.98
CA TYR A 585 -31.74 18.20 -6.91
C TYR A 585 -32.23 18.06 -5.44
N PRO A 586 -32.55 19.17 -4.74
CA PRO A 586 -33.04 19.12 -3.37
C PRO A 586 -34.36 18.36 -3.17
N GLN A 587 -35.25 18.37 -4.16
CA GLN A 587 -36.61 17.80 -4.07
C GLN A 587 -36.68 16.32 -4.47
N ALA A 588 -35.70 15.81 -5.24
CA ALA A 588 -35.61 14.38 -5.56
C ALA A 588 -35.62 13.55 -4.26
N SER A 589 -35.91 12.26 -4.28
CA SER A 589 -35.73 11.29 -3.19
C SER A 589 -34.81 10.18 -3.68
N LEU A 590 -33.68 9.96 -2.98
CA LEU A 590 -32.56 9.16 -3.51
C LEU A 590 -32.11 8.09 -2.53
N ASP A 591 -31.90 6.89 -3.06
CA ASP A 591 -31.22 5.77 -2.42
C ASP A 591 -29.82 5.66 -3.04
N ILE A 592 -28.78 5.74 -2.22
CA ILE A 592 -27.38 5.79 -2.65
C ILE A 592 -26.65 4.59 -2.06
N GLU A 593 -26.29 3.65 -2.91
CA GLU A 593 -25.47 2.49 -2.54
C GLU A 593 -24.00 2.81 -2.78
N PHE A 594 -23.18 2.69 -1.73
CA PHE A 594 -21.73 2.80 -1.82
C PHE A 594 -21.10 1.41 -1.81
N THR A 595 -20.16 1.17 -2.71
CA THR A 595 -19.42 -0.09 -2.80
C THR A 595 -17.94 0.15 -2.58
N VAL A 596 -17.35 -0.49 -1.57
CA VAL A 596 -15.93 -0.37 -1.23
C VAL A 596 -15.14 -1.57 -1.73
N HIS A 597 -14.03 -1.27 -2.38
CA HIS A 597 -13.05 -2.22 -2.87
C HIS A 597 -11.70 -1.99 -2.17
N LEU A 598 -11.04 -3.07 -1.75
CA LEU A 598 -9.66 -3.08 -1.27
C LEU A 598 -8.74 -3.66 -2.33
N ASP A 599 -7.62 -2.99 -2.58
CA ASP A 599 -6.67 -3.31 -3.67
C ASP A 599 -7.42 -3.62 -4.97
N PRO A 600 -8.18 -2.64 -5.52
CA PRO A 600 -9.06 -2.89 -6.66
C PRO A 600 -8.26 -3.35 -7.89
N VAL A 601 -8.76 -4.40 -8.54
CA VAL A 601 -8.25 -4.90 -9.83
C VAL A 601 -9.39 -4.97 -10.84
N MET A 602 -9.06 -4.73 -12.10
CA MET A 602 -10.00 -4.91 -13.22
C MET A 602 -9.85 -6.35 -13.73
N ILE A 603 -10.95 -7.10 -13.78
CA ILE A 603 -10.99 -8.43 -14.38
C ILE A 603 -11.33 -8.34 -15.88
N ALA A 604 -11.15 -9.44 -16.61
CA ALA A 604 -11.25 -9.48 -18.07
C ALA A 604 -12.62 -9.03 -18.64
N ASP A 605 -13.69 -9.07 -17.83
CA ASP A 605 -15.03 -8.59 -18.21
C ASP A 605 -15.23 -7.07 -17.97
N GLY A 606 -14.18 -6.35 -17.57
CA GLY A 606 -14.20 -4.92 -17.28
C GLY A 606 -14.72 -4.55 -15.89
N LYS A 607 -15.16 -5.52 -15.07
CA LYS A 607 -15.62 -5.25 -13.70
C LYS A 607 -14.45 -5.05 -12.74
N VAL A 608 -14.71 -4.26 -11.72
CA VAL A 608 -13.77 -4.00 -10.64
C VAL A 608 -14.09 -4.92 -9.46
N THR A 609 -13.07 -5.61 -8.96
CA THR A 609 -13.16 -6.47 -7.78
C THR A 609 -11.94 -6.26 -6.88
N ASN A 610 -11.92 -6.87 -5.70
CA ASN A 610 -10.74 -6.88 -4.85
C ASN A 610 -9.67 -7.80 -5.45
N ARG A 611 -8.39 -7.42 -5.34
CA ARG A 611 -7.25 -8.30 -5.73
C ARG A 611 -7.33 -9.65 -5.03
N LEU A 612 -7.74 -9.65 -3.76
CA LEU A 612 -8.04 -10.87 -3.01
C LEU A 612 -9.43 -11.35 -3.39
N SER A 613 -9.49 -12.27 -4.36
CA SER A 613 -10.74 -12.76 -4.96
C SER A 613 -11.72 -13.40 -3.97
N SER A 614 -11.24 -13.94 -2.85
CA SER A 614 -12.08 -14.49 -1.78
C SER A 614 -12.79 -13.42 -0.96
N MET A 615 -12.34 -12.16 -1.02
CA MET A 615 -12.97 -11.03 -0.33
C MET A 615 -13.93 -10.32 -1.26
N ARG A 616 -15.22 -10.29 -0.88
CA ARG A 616 -16.24 -9.55 -1.64
C ARG A 616 -16.16 -8.04 -1.33
N PRO A 617 -16.49 -7.17 -2.30
CA PRO A 617 -16.71 -5.75 -2.03
C PRO A 617 -17.75 -5.54 -0.93
N ALA A 618 -17.56 -4.55 -0.07
CA ALA A 618 -18.50 -4.22 0.99
C ALA A 618 -19.47 -3.14 0.51
N THR A 619 -20.77 -3.30 0.77
CA THR A 619 -21.79 -2.32 0.36
C THR A 619 -22.50 -1.71 1.56
N VAL A 620 -22.93 -0.45 1.42
CA VAL A 620 -23.78 0.23 2.40
C VAL A 620 -24.75 1.18 1.70
N LEU A 621 -25.98 1.28 2.21
CA LEU A 621 -27.03 2.13 1.65
C LEU A 621 -27.23 3.38 2.52
N ALA A 622 -27.25 4.54 1.88
CA ALA A 622 -27.70 5.80 2.46
C ALA A 622 -28.96 6.28 1.74
N LYS A 623 -29.87 6.90 2.46
CA LYS A 623 -31.08 7.52 1.89
C LYS A 623 -31.07 9.02 2.12
N ARG A 624 -31.37 9.78 1.08
CA ARG A 624 -31.66 11.20 1.19
C ARG A 624 -33.12 11.43 0.77
N PRO A 625 -34.03 11.75 1.70
CA PRO A 625 -35.38 12.12 1.34
C PRO A 625 -35.39 13.49 0.66
N GLY A 626 -36.32 13.66 -0.28
CA GLY A 626 -36.60 14.95 -0.90
C GLY A 626 -37.14 15.97 0.07
N ILE A 627 -36.80 17.23 -0.18
CA ILE A 627 -37.43 18.34 0.50
C ILE A 627 -38.85 18.52 -0.06
N GLU A 628 -39.85 18.32 0.79
CA GLU A 628 -41.22 18.69 0.48
C GLU A 628 -41.39 20.20 0.58
N LEU A 629 -41.47 20.87 -0.58
CA LEU A 629 -41.69 22.31 -0.61
C LEU A 629 -43.15 22.66 -0.31
N THR A 630 -43.35 23.48 0.72
CA THR A 630 -44.63 24.10 1.04
C THR A 630 -44.47 25.62 1.12
N LYS A 631 -45.56 26.37 0.90
CA LYS A 631 -45.54 27.85 1.03
C LYS A 631 -45.01 28.29 2.40
N LYS A 632 -45.42 27.62 3.46
CA LYS A 632 -44.97 27.87 4.83
C LYS A 632 -43.46 27.63 5.01
N LEU A 633 -42.93 26.57 4.41
CA LEU A 633 -41.49 26.29 4.46
C LEU A 633 -40.68 27.39 3.78
N LEU A 634 -41.09 27.84 2.58
CA LEU A 634 -40.42 28.90 1.84
C LEU A 634 -40.46 30.24 2.61
N GLN A 635 -41.61 30.61 3.17
CA GLN A 635 -41.76 31.82 4.01
C GLN A 635 -40.83 31.76 5.23
N ASN A 636 -40.82 30.65 5.97
CA ASN A 636 -39.96 30.49 7.13
C ASN A 636 -38.47 30.56 6.76
N ARG A 637 -38.08 30.03 5.59
CA ARG A 637 -36.70 30.10 5.09
C ARG A 637 -36.33 31.53 4.70
N LEU A 638 -37.20 32.27 4.00
CA LEU A 638 -36.96 33.68 3.68
C LEU A 638 -36.73 34.52 4.95
N GLU A 639 -37.59 34.36 5.95
CA GLU A 639 -37.45 35.06 7.25
C GLU A 639 -36.13 34.67 7.95
N SER A 640 -35.79 33.38 7.95
CA SER A 640 -34.53 32.87 8.49
C SER A 640 -33.30 33.38 7.73
N PHE A 641 -33.42 33.65 6.44
CA PHE A 641 -32.31 34.16 5.65
C PHE A 641 -32.02 35.63 5.97
N SER A 642 -33.06 36.42 6.20
CA SER A 642 -32.93 37.84 6.59
C SER A 642 -32.49 38.02 8.04
N THR A 643 -33.07 37.25 8.98
CA THR A 643 -32.95 37.53 10.43
C THR A 643 -32.34 36.40 11.26
N GLY A 644 -32.13 35.23 10.66
CA GLY A 644 -31.63 34.05 11.36
C GLY A 644 -30.16 34.14 11.75
N ARG A 645 -29.71 33.17 12.55
CA ARG A 645 -28.29 33.00 12.89
C ARG A 645 -27.50 32.57 11.66
N GLN A 646 -26.19 32.84 11.63
CA GLN A 646 -25.28 32.49 10.54
C GLN A 646 -25.49 31.07 9.99
N GLY A 647 -25.58 30.05 10.84
CA GLY A 647 -25.82 28.66 10.38
C GLY A 647 -27.17 28.45 9.68
N GLN A 648 -28.22 29.16 10.11
CA GLN A 648 -29.54 29.14 9.44
C GLN A 648 -29.49 29.89 8.11
N LYS A 649 -28.77 31.01 8.05
CA LYS A 649 -28.54 31.76 6.81
C LYS A 649 -27.78 30.92 5.79
N ILE A 650 -26.70 30.27 6.20
CA ILE A 650 -25.89 29.36 5.36
C ILE A 650 -26.73 28.21 4.82
N SER A 651 -27.48 27.51 5.69
CA SER A 651 -28.33 26.40 5.27
C SER A 651 -29.43 26.86 4.31
N THR A 652 -29.95 28.07 4.51
CA THR A 652 -30.97 28.65 3.63
C THR A 652 -30.38 29.07 2.29
N ALA A 653 -29.21 29.70 2.26
CA ALA A 653 -28.49 30.03 1.04
C ALA A 653 -28.25 28.78 0.19
N GLN A 654 -27.72 27.71 0.79
CA GLN A 654 -27.50 26.44 0.10
C GLN A 654 -28.79 25.85 -0.47
N LEU A 655 -29.88 25.90 0.29
CA LEU A 655 -31.19 25.44 -0.19
C LEU A 655 -31.69 26.28 -1.36
N PHE A 656 -31.62 27.61 -1.27
CA PHE A 656 -32.12 28.50 -2.31
C PHE A 656 -31.28 28.40 -3.59
N THR A 657 -29.95 28.29 -3.48
CA THR A 657 -29.10 28.03 -4.65
C THR A 657 -29.42 26.67 -5.28
N GLY A 658 -29.65 25.64 -4.46
CA GLY A 658 -30.02 24.31 -4.94
C GLY A 658 -31.38 24.28 -5.64
N LEU A 659 -32.38 24.92 -5.06
CA LEU A 659 -33.73 25.02 -5.64
C LEU A 659 -33.71 25.81 -6.95
N LEU A 660 -32.99 26.93 -7.00
CA LEU A 660 -32.85 27.71 -8.22
C LEU A 660 -32.19 26.87 -9.33
N LYS A 661 -31.13 26.12 -8.97
CA LYS A 661 -30.45 25.22 -9.90
C LYS A 661 -31.35 24.11 -10.40
N GLU A 662 -32.15 23.51 -9.51
CA GLU A 662 -33.12 22.47 -9.86
C GLU A 662 -34.15 22.98 -10.86
N GLN A 663 -34.73 24.18 -10.63
CA GLN A 663 -35.68 24.81 -11.55
C GLN A 663 -35.04 25.07 -12.92
N GLN A 664 -33.81 25.59 -12.96
CA GLN A 664 -33.09 25.88 -14.20
C GLN A 664 -32.67 24.62 -14.95
N SER A 665 -32.28 23.55 -14.23
CA SER A 665 -31.84 22.28 -14.83
C SER A 665 -32.98 21.51 -15.50
N ILE A 666 -34.22 21.76 -15.10
CA ILE A 666 -35.42 21.11 -15.64
C ILE A 666 -36.16 22.02 -16.62
N ALA A 667 -35.83 23.32 -16.67
CA ALA A 667 -36.45 24.29 -17.57
C ALA A 667 -36.32 23.84 -19.04
N GLY A 668 -37.46 23.54 -19.67
CA GLY A 668 -37.52 23.05 -21.06
C GLY A 668 -37.51 21.52 -21.24
N SER A 669 -37.59 20.75 -20.14
CA SER A 669 -37.72 19.28 -20.15
C SER A 669 -38.83 18.81 -19.21
N ASP A 670 -39.40 17.64 -19.46
CA ASP A 670 -40.34 17.02 -18.51
C ASP A 670 -39.60 16.67 -17.21
N PRO A 671 -40.18 16.97 -16.03
CA PRO A 671 -39.51 16.73 -14.75
C PRO A 671 -39.32 15.23 -14.51
N LEU A 672 -38.09 14.85 -14.14
CA LEU A 672 -37.68 13.46 -13.91
C LEU A 672 -38.43 12.79 -12.74
N TYR A 673 -39.05 13.57 -11.86
CA TYR A 673 -39.79 13.13 -10.68
C TYR A 673 -40.79 14.20 -10.23
N LYS A 674 -41.61 13.89 -9.22
CA LYS A 674 -42.61 14.82 -8.70
C LYS A 674 -41.95 15.98 -7.95
N MET A 675 -41.82 17.11 -8.65
CA MET A 675 -41.26 18.36 -8.14
C MET A 675 -42.35 19.43 -7.93
N THR A 676 -42.18 20.28 -6.92
CA THR A 676 -42.93 21.53 -6.82
C THR A 676 -42.21 22.62 -7.62
N SER A 677 -42.91 23.18 -8.61
CA SER A 677 -42.45 24.31 -9.42
C SER A 677 -43.54 25.38 -9.50
N ALA A 678 -43.13 26.64 -9.67
CA ALA A 678 -44.03 27.76 -9.93
C ALA A 678 -43.29 28.87 -10.68
N GLU A 679 -43.97 29.57 -11.59
CA GLU A 679 -43.37 30.62 -12.42
C GLU A 679 -42.71 31.75 -11.60
N TRP A 680 -43.27 32.08 -10.43
CA TRP A 680 -42.74 33.12 -9.55
C TRP A 680 -41.53 32.67 -8.72
N MET A 681 -41.25 31.37 -8.65
CA MET A 681 -40.27 30.82 -7.70
C MET A 681 -38.82 31.17 -8.06
N PRO A 682 -38.35 31.08 -9.32
CA PRO A 682 -36.98 31.48 -9.67
C PRO A 682 -36.67 32.92 -9.28
N ALA A 683 -37.52 33.88 -9.68
CA ALA A 683 -37.34 35.30 -9.36
C ALA A 683 -37.31 35.58 -7.84
N LEU A 684 -38.12 34.85 -7.06
CA LEU A 684 -38.09 34.96 -5.60
C LEU A 684 -36.78 34.46 -5.00
N LEU A 685 -36.28 33.31 -5.48
CA LEU A 685 -35.02 32.72 -5.02
C LEU A 685 -33.84 33.61 -5.39
N GLU A 686 -33.80 34.12 -6.61
CA GLU A 686 -32.79 35.07 -7.10
C GLU A 686 -32.77 36.35 -6.24
N SER A 687 -33.93 36.97 -6.03
CA SER A 687 -34.06 38.17 -5.21
C SER A 687 -33.55 37.95 -3.77
N ALA A 688 -33.85 36.79 -3.18
CA ALA A 688 -33.36 36.44 -1.84
C ALA A 688 -31.83 36.30 -1.79
N LEU A 689 -31.22 35.67 -2.81
CA LEU A 689 -29.76 35.53 -2.91
C LEU A 689 -29.09 36.90 -3.12
N ILE A 690 -29.62 37.75 -4.00
CA ILE A 690 -29.14 39.12 -4.23
C ILE A 690 -29.19 39.94 -2.94
N HIS A 691 -30.30 39.83 -2.18
CA HIS A 691 -30.43 40.52 -0.90
C HIS A 691 -29.33 40.09 0.09
N ASN A 692 -29.01 38.79 0.17
CA ASN A 692 -27.92 38.32 1.03
C ASN A 692 -26.55 38.86 0.59
N LEU A 693 -26.27 38.90 -0.72
CA LEU A 693 -24.99 39.37 -1.24
C LEU A 693 -24.77 40.88 -1.05
N THR A 694 -25.84 41.69 -1.15
CA THR A 694 -25.74 43.16 -1.18
C THR A 694 -26.07 43.85 0.14
N ARG A 695 -26.92 43.25 0.99
CA ARG A 695 -27.45 43.92 2.20
C ARG A 695 -27.14 43.23 3.52
N ASP A 696 -26.68 41.99 3.51
CA ASP A 696 -26.28 41.28 4.72
C ASP A 696 -24.85 41.68 5.13
N ASP A 697 -24.58 41.77 6.42
CA ASP A 697 -23.23 42.01 6.96
C ASP A 697 -22.50 40.69 7.29
N ASP A 698 -23.20 39.55 7.23
CA ASP A 698 -22.63 38.23 7.48
C ASP A 698 -21.80 37.73 6.29
N TRP A 699 -20.52 38.13 6.26
CA TRP A 699 -19.57 37.76 5.21
C TRP A 699 -19.39 36.24 5.05
N ALA A 700 -19.53 35.45 6.12
CA ALA A 700 -19.41 34.00 6.01
C ALA A 700 -20.64 33.42 5.29
N ALA A 701 -21.84 33.92 5.58
CA ALA A 701 -23.03 33.57 4.82
C ALA A 701 -22.85 33.92 3.32
N LYS A 702 -22.28 35.09 3.00
CA LYS A 702 -21.96 35.47 1.61
C LYS A 702 -20.98 34.51 0.92
N VAL A 703 -19.92 34.08 1.62
CA VAL A 703 -18.99 33.07 1.10
C VAL A 703 -19.72 31.76 0.77
N HIS A 704 -20.60 31.29 1.66
CA HIS A 704 -21.40 30.09 1.40
C HIS A 704 -22.39 30.28 0.24
N THR A 705 -23.03 31.44 0.14
CA THR A 705 -23.92 31.80 -0.98
C THR A 705 -23.18 31.74 -2.31
N MET A 706 -22.05 32.43 -2.43
CA MET A 706 -21.22 32.43 -3.64
C MET A 706 -20.67 31.03 -3.97
N ALA A 707 -20.29 30.23 -2.96
CA ALA A 707 -19.88 28.85 -3.18
C ALA A 707 -21.01 27.96 -3.73
N GLY A 708 -22.25 28.17 -3.28
CA GLY A 708 -23.44 27.51 -3.85
C GLY A 708 -23.70 27.93 -5.30
N MET A 709 -23.37 29.17 -5.64
CA MET A 709 -23.54 29.75 -6.99
C MET A 709 -22.50 29.31 -8.01
N LEU A 710 -21.41 28.62 -7.62
CA LEU A 710 -20.39 28.11 -8.54
C LEU A 710 -20.92 27.17 -9.64
N SER A 711 -22.13 26.66 -9.47
CA SER A 711 -22.77 25.74 -10.40
C SER A 711 -24.07 26.28 -10.99
N LEU A 712 -24.37 27.56 -10.77
CA LEU A 712 -25.55 28.27 -11.27
C LEU A 712 -25.19 29.18 -12.45
N PRO A 713 -25.89 29.16 -13.59
CA PRO A 713 -25.74 30.25 -14.56
C PRO A 713 -26.00 31.60 -13.87
N LEU A 714 -25.08 32.55 -14.04
CA LEU A 714 -25.22 33.90 -13.48
C LEU A 714 -25.78 34.82 -14.54
N ASP A 715 -26.96 35.38 -14.26
CA ASP A 715 -27.52 36.47 -15.05
C ASP A 715 -26.88 37.82 -14.67
N TYR A 716 -27.33 38.91 -15.29
CA TYR A 716 -26.77 40.23 -15.04
C TYR A 716 -26.94 40.69 -13.57
N GLU A 717 -28.10 40.44 -12.95
CA GLU A 717 -28.38 40.90 -11.59
C GLU A 717 -27.54 40.14 -10.55
N LEU A 718 -27.46 38.81 -10.67
CA LEU A 718 -26.60 37.99 -9.81
C LEU A 718 -25.12 38.33 -10.02
N THR A 719 -24.71 38.55 -11.27
CA THR A 719 -23.33 38.96 -11.59
C THR A 719 -22.99 40.30 -10.93
N SER A 720 -23.89 41.28 -10.98
CA SER A 720 -23.70 42.58 -10.33
C SER A 720 -23.62 42.42 -8.80
N ALA A 721 -24.51 41.63 -8.20
CA ALA A 721 -24.53 41.39 -6.75
C ALA A 721 -23.26 40.69 -6.24
N VAL A 722 -22.69 39.76 -7.03
CA VAL A 722 -21.37 39.18 -6.73
C VAL A 722 -20.27 40.22 -6.92
N GLY A 723 -20.35 41.07 -7.95
CA GLY A 723 -19.43 42.18 -8.21
C GLY A 723 -19.26 43.15 -7.04
N ASP A 724 -20.36 43.50 -6.37
CA ASP A 724 -20.33 44.38 -5.18
C ASP A 724 -19.42 43.82 -4.07
N ASN A 725 -19.28 42.49 -4.00
CA ASN A 725 -18.46 41.81 -3.00
C ASN A 725 -16.95 41.82 -3.30
N LEU A 726 -16.52 42.32 -4.47
CA LEU A 726 -15.08 42.58 -4.75
C LEU A 726 -14.51 43.70 -3.86
N SER A 727 -15.36 44.54 -3.28
CA SER A 727 -14.98 45.63 -2.38
C SER A 727 -15.26 45.34 -0.90
N GLU A 728 -15.70 44.12 -0.56
CA GLU A 728 -16.08 43.76 0.80
C GLU A 728 -14.88 43.81 1.77
N LYS A 729 -15.09 44.25 3.02
CA LYS A 729 -13.99 44.51 3.97
C LYS A 729 -13.20 43.25 4.35
N HIS A 730 -13.85 42.09 4.42
CA HIS A 730 -13.28 40.79 4.73
C HIS A 730 -12.80 40.10 3.45
N TRP A 731 -11.50 39.81 3.44
CA TRP A 731 -10.84 39.16 2.31
C TRP A 731 -11.46 37.81 1.85
N PRO A 732 -12.09 36.96 2.70
CA PRO A 732 -12.66 35.70 2.21
C PRO A 732 -13.83 35.92 1.24
N ALA A 733 -14.68 36.92 1.51
CA ALA A 733 -15.77 37.26 0.62
C ALA A 733 -15.25 37.80 -0.72
N ARG A 734 -14.25 38.70 -0.68
CA ARG A 734 -13.58 39.21 -1.90
C ARG A 734 -12.96 38.09 -2.73
N MET A 735 -12.21 37.18 -2.09
CA MET A 735 -11.57 36.05 -2.75
C MET A 735 -12.60 35.13 -3.44
N MET A 736 -13.70 34.84 -2.75
CA MET A 736 -14.77 34.00 -3.30
C MET A 736 -15.51 34.69 -4.45
N ALA A 737 -15.77 36.00 -4.35
CA ALA A 737 -16.36 36.79 -5.43
C ALA A 737 -15.47 36.82 -6.67
N LEU A 738 -14.17 37.05 -6.48
CA LEU A 738 -13.17 37.03 -7.55
C LEU A 738 -13.13 35.67 -8.26
N TYR A 739 -13.07 34.58 -7.49
CA TYR A 739 -13.04 33.22 -8.02
C TYR A 739 -14.31 32.87 -8.80
N LEU A 740 -15.48 33.24 -8.26
CA LEU A 740 -16.76 33.02 -8.92
C LEU A 740 -16.82 33.80 -10.24
N LEU A 741 -16.59 35.11 -10.25
CA LEU A 741 -16.69 35.94 -11.44
C LEU A 741 -15.70 35.55 -12.54
N ALA A 742 -14.47 35.21 -12.17
CA ALA A 742 -13.45 34.77 -13.13
C ALA A 742 -13.87 33.50 -13.88
N LYS A 743 -14.53 32.55 -13.20
CA LYS A 743 -15.05 31.33 -13.83
C LYS A 743 -16.16 31.60 -14.86
N TYR A 744 -16.99 32.61 -14.62
CA TYR A 744 -18.12 32.93 -15.50
C TYR A 744 -17.76 33.88 -16.65
N GLN A 745 -17.01 34.96 -16.37
CA GLN A 745 -16.72 36.02 -17.34
C GLN A 745 -15.47 35.77 -18.18
N LYS A 746 -14.62 34.80 -17.80
CA LYS A 746 -13.42 34.40 -18.55
C LYS A 746 -12.54 35.60 -18.93
N SER A 747 -12.30 35.83 -20.23
CA SER A 747 -11.39 36.86 -20.75
C SER A 747 -11.79 38.29 -20.39
N ASP A 748 -13.09 38.56 -20.25
CA ASP A 748 -13.62 39.90 -20.01
C ASP A 748 -13.32 40.40 -18.60
N PHE A 749 -12.89 39.50 -17.71
CA PHE A 749 -12.55 39.79 -16.31
C PHE A 749 -11.05 40.05 -16.08
N SER A 750 -10.21 39.92 -17.11
CA SER A 750 -8.75 40.06 -17.03
C SER A 750 -8.26 41.34 -16.35
N LYS A 751 -8.85 42.51 -16.69
CA LYS A 751 -8.48 43.79 -16.07
C LYS A 751 -8.71 43.83 -14.56
N VAL A 752 -9.78 43.18 -14.09
CA VAL A 752 -10.09 43.10 -12.65
C VAL A 752 -9.09 42.18 -11.97
N LEU A 753 -8.72 41.06 -12.60
CA LEU A 753 -7.69 40.15 -12.12
C LEU A 753 -6.33 40.86 -12.00
N ASP A 754 -5.89 41.58 -13.04
CA ASP A 754 -4.63 42.33 -13.05
C ASP A 754 -4.58 43.41 -11.96
N TRP A 755 -5.69 44.17 -11.82
CA TRP A 755 -5.80 45.19 -10.79
C TRP A 755 -5.75 44.54 -9.38
N THR A 756 -6.48 43.45 -9.19
CA THR A 756 -6.55 42.75 -7.90
C THR A 756 -5.18 42.17 -7.52
N ALA A 757 -4.50 41.53 -8.47
CA ALA A 757 -3.16 40.97 -8.27
C ALA A 757 -2.13 42.03 -7.85
N LYS A 758 -2.29 43.27 -8.33
CA LYS A 758 -1.38 44.37 -8.01
C LYS A 758 -1.74 45.13 -6.73
N TYR A 759 -3.03 45.31 -6.43
CA TYR A 759 -3.48 46.30 -5.44
C TYR A 759 -4.33 45.76 -4.27
N ASP A 760 -4.83 44.52 -4.28
CA ASP A 760 -5.62 44.05 -3.13
C ASP A 760 -4.75 44.03 -1.86
N SER A 761 -5.30 44.49 -0.74
CA SER A 761 -4.62 44.49 0.56
C SER A 761 -4.18 43.11 1.06
N ASN A 762 -4.90 42.04 0.72
CA ASN A 762 -4.67 40.70 1.23
C ASN A 762 -3.90 39.82 0.24
N LYS A 763 -2.83 39.17 0.72
CA LYS A 763 -1.95 38.33 -0.09
C LYS A 763 -2.69 37.16 -0.78
N LEU A 764 -3.62 36.50 -0.10
CA LEU A 764 -4.35 35.35 -0.65
C LEU A 764 -5.30 35.75 -1.78
N VAL A 765 -5.87 36.96 -1.71
CA VAL A 765 -6.71 37.50 -2.79
C VAL A 765 -5.86 37.81 -4.02
N ARG A 766 -4.67 38.39 -3.82
CA ARG A 766 -3.69 38.64 -4.89
C ARG A 766 -3.21 37.34 -5.54
N GLU A 767 -2.87 36.34 -4.72
CA GLU A 767 -2.46 35.01 -5.19
C GLU A 767 -3.58 34.34 -5.99
N MET A 768 -4.81 34.35 -5.49
CA MET A 768 -5.96 33.81 -6.24
C MET A 768 -6.11 34.49 -7.60
N ALA A 769 -5.99 35.83 -7.69
CA ALA A 769 -6.03 36.55 -8.95
C ALA A 769 -4.97 36.08 -9.96
N LEU A 770 -3.73 35.84 -9.50
CA LEU A 770 -2.65 35.30 -10.32
C LEU A 770 -2.97 33.89 -10.82
N THR A 771 -3.49 33.02 -9.95
CA THR A 771 -3.87 31.64 -10.33
C THR A 771 -5.07 31.57 -11.29
N LEU A 772 -5.83 32.65 -11.38
CA LEU A 772 -6.95 32.83 -12.31
C LEU A 772 -6.51 33.48 -13.64
N GLY A 773 -5.22 33.81 -13.80
CA GLY A 773 -4.65 34.29 -15.05
C GLY A 773 -4.30 35.79 -15.10
N ALA A 774 -4.22 36.48 -13.96
CA ALA A 774 -3.70 37.84 -13.92
C ALA A 774 -2.23 37.91 -14.40
N ALA A 775 -1.85 39.02 -15.03
CA ALA A 775 -0.46 39.31 -15.36
C ALA A 775 0.38 39.47 -14.08
N LEU A 776 1.61 38.94 -14.12
CA LEU A 776 2.58 39.14 -13.04
C LEU A 776 2.85 40.64 -12.90
N PRO A 777 2.72 41.22 -11.69
CA PRO A 777 3.08 42.61 -11.47
C PRO A 777 4.56 42.79 -11.80
N GLU A 778 4.88 43.79 -12.64
CA GLU A 778 6.27 44.17 -12.92
C GLU A 778 6.99 44.40 -11.58
N LYS A 779 8.12 43.70 -11.36
CA LYS A 779 9.00 43.91 -10.21
C LYS A 779 9.39 45.39 -10.19
N THR A 780 8.70 46.17 -9.38
CA THR A 780 9.05 47.56 -9.15
C THR A 780 10.29 47.55 -8.26
N ALA A 781 11.31 48.30 -8.66
CA ALA A 781 12.58 48.35 -7.95
C ALA A 781 12.38 48.72 -6.47
N ALA A 782 12.91 47.89 -5.58
CA ALA A 782 13.23 48.12 -4.18
C ALA A 782 12.24 48.97 -3.34
N GLU A 783 11.48 48.31 -2.46
CA GLU A 783 11.14 48.95 -1.19
C GLU A 783 12.37 48.88 -0.25
N PRO A 784 12.74 49.98 0.41
CA PRO A 784 13.87 50.00 1.34
C PRO A 784 13.55 49.19 2.60
N VAL A 785 14.58 48.52 3.10
CA VAL A 785 14.57 47.80 4.37
C VAL A 785 14.39 48.81 5.52
N GLU A 786 13.35 48.61 6.34
CA GLU A 786 13.37 48.96 7.77
C GLU A 786 13.02 47.72 8.60
#